data_AF-A0A8K0RC43-F1
#
_entry.id   AF-A0A8K0RC43-F1
#
_cell.length_a   1.000
_cell.length_b   1.000
_cell.length_c   1.000
_cell.angle_alpha   90.00
_cell.angle_beta   90.00
_cell.angle_gamma   90.00
#
_symmetry.space_group_name_H-M   'P 1'
#
loop_
_entity.id
_entity.type
_entity.pdbx_description
1 polymer ?
#
loop_
_entity_poly.entity_id
_entity_poly.type
_entity_poly.pdbx_seq_one_letter_code
_entity_poly.pdbx_strand_id
1 'polypeptide(L)'
;MLIFSVNENRLCPVYFGCLCPSSKTPHQRSEMDSQSPTQYHHYIPQFILRRFAIDSTPEAALPTRKSKKRRPQQTKSDKMVNIVDLGKSPPEIRKTFVRRTFGLHNMYKDSLNSADQMHVEKKFGEIEQISSRIIARVVDAHKAGKESITLSRLDKDYLRKFCFVMKYRSPGFFRRFNHEVAEDYNSADRTQFLKYMRTNGFTRPIDVWFDNLIKIIDAPMDPSGDWIANLFSRIYFGDAEWLFINIRSMYLVFVCPADPNEEFILTENAFGIHEGPVSFSTNRLTGEQTMTAYTEFHVLNIISPHLVMLLRHNTLPEPREDVNPEIRDWKRRKMKGQACLHIDPANATSLLEDLPVARAINSYTITKNERLVLAEGADGKPRPGDEFTFPFYRLETRHVQTINAIMLNEAHSISTIVFHSEAALRKAVEFYIDYPVGDKGGHSLRDVGLATNDPRFFLFVKLVQLARLLGSSIMDAEPNEDDDLVIQVLRTAVPVHSNHPVAVVMTVLMEVLERSDLTVGAVYNLDRMLPHLPGHPKNVYEVVQKAAPENFNQYTTVLRTLPLPIWKYAWDVLVRKYLQVNNVVDNQEELIMPPMLSHINAQWRSSVATNSRPEVMGSIPRVRHDGHKEQRNDAKPDHADWTATLSREGLRKAFDGLIHEEKGEVLPEVRDHSHQVGLANHSNSLSEGKVEIAEVPKPHVLENPFDENRGSGKMSASQGFVRQAAQPSSLSYVLVMVAALVLFAWLRPGT
;
A
#
# COMPACT_ATOMS: atom_id res chain seq x y z
N MET A 1 -33.45 41.38 -1.42
CA MET A 1 -34.84 41.22 -0.95
C MET A 1 -35.65 40.67 -2.13
N LEU A 2 -36.45 39.62 -1.89
CA LEU A 2 -37.20 38.77 -2.85
C LEU A 2 -36.38 37.67 -3.53
N ILE A 3 -36.73 36.38 -3.50
CA ILE A 3 -37.25 35.43 -2.51
C ILE A 3 -36.98 34.04 -3.12
N PHE A 4 -36.76 33.05 -2.26
CA PHE A 4 -36.45 31.65 -2.53
C PHE A 4 -37.40 30.95 -3.53
N SER A 5 -36.85 30.02 -4.31
CA SER A 5 -37.52 28.76 -4.60
C SER A 5 -36.53 27.61 -4.39
N VAL A 6 -36.84 26.86 -3.34
CA VAL A 6 -36.22 25.60 -2.95
C VAL A 6 -36.72 24.54 -3.94
N ASN A 7 -35.81 23.73 -4.48
CA ASN A 7 -36.21 22.40 -4.93
C ASN A 7 -35.30 21.38 -4.27
N GLU A 8 -35.90 20.69 -3.31
CA GLU A 8 -35.36 19.53 -2.62
C GLU A 8 -35.17 18.39 -3.62
N ASN A 9 -34.01 17.76 -3.62
CA ASN A 9 -33.95 16.31 -3.81
C ASN A 9 -32.88 15.73 -2.89
N ARG A 10 -33.40 15.03 -1.88
CA ARG A 10 -32.66 14.30 -0.86
C ARG A 10 -32.11 12.99 -1.45
N LEU A 11 -30.85 12.72 -1.11
CA LEU A 11 -30.30 11.48 -0.56
C LEU A 11 -30.61 10.14 -1.26
N CYS A 12 -29.55 9.45 -1.69
CA CYS A 12 -29.38 8.06 -1.26
C CYS A 12 -27.88 7.67 -1.15
N PRO A 13 -27.43 7.19 0.02
CA PRO A 13 -26.15 6.52 0.20
C PRO A 13 -26.33 5.03 -0.13
N VAL A 14 -25.60 4.50 -1.13
CA VAL A 14 -25.75 3.07 -1.48
C VAL A 14 -24.87 2.24 -0.55
N TYR A 15 -25.49 1.81 0.55
CA TYR A 15 -25.05 0.70 1.39
C TYR A 15 -25.24 -0.65 0.66
N PHE A 16 -24.38 -1.60 1.01
CA PHE A 16 -24.41 -3.00 0.63
C PHE A 16 -25.77 -3.68 0.93
N GLY A 17 -26.28 -4.43 -0.04
CA GLY A 17 -27.40 -5.36 0.14
C GLY A 17 -27.46 -6.35 -1.02
N CYS A 18 -26.94 -7.56 -0.81
CA CYS A 18 -27.25 -8.72 -1.64
C CYS A 18 -28.76 -8.99 -1.55
N LEU A 19 -29.49 -8.83 -2.66
CA LEU A 19 -30.86 -9.33 -2.77
C LEU A 19 -30.95 -10.29 -3.95
N CYS A 20 -30.98 -11.59 -3.62
CA CYS A 20 -31.53 -12.63 -4.50
C CYS A 20 -33.05 -12.43 -4.60
N PRO A 21 -33.67 -12.45 -5.79
CA PRO A 21 -35.12 -12.44 -5.89
C PRO A 21 -35.68 -13.87 -5.78
N SER A 22 -36.50 -14.10 -4.76
CA SER A 22 -37.47 -15.21 -4.71
C SER A 22 -38.83 -14.66 -4.27
N SER A 23 -39.77 -14.59 -5.20
CA SER A 23 -41.06 -15.28 -5.13
C SER A 23 -42.01 -14.69 -6.18
N LYS A 24 -42.74 -15.58 -6.87
CA LYS A 24 -43.64 -15.29 -7.98
C LYS A 24 -45.00 -14.83 -7.45
N THR A 25 -45.64 -13.89 -8.15
CA THR A 25 -47.10 -13.83 -8.24
C THR A 25 -47.53 -14.06 -9.71
N PRO A 26 -48.61 -14.83 -9.96
CA PRO A 26 -48.97 -15.27 -11.30
C PRO A 26 -50.06 -14.36 -11.87
N HIS A 27 -49.78 -13.62 -12.94
CA HIS A 27 -50.72 -13.32 -14.03
C HIS A 27 -50.11 -12.30 -14.99
N GLN A 28 -49.41 -12.79 -16.01
CA GLN A 28 -49.57 -12.38 -17.42
C GLN A 28 -48.57 -13.19 -18.24
N ARG A 29 -49.13 -14.14 -18.99
CA ARG A 29 -48.42 -15.18 -19.72
C ARG A 29 -48.77 -15.01 -21.19
N SER A 30 -48.06 -14.13 -21.87
CA SER A 30 -47.91 -14.15 -23.33
C SER A 30 -46.99 -13.03 -23.78
N GLU A 31 -45.70 -13.31 -23.93
CA GLU A 31 -44.96 -13.17 -25.19
C GLU A 31 -43.46 -13.40 -24.95
N MET A 32 -42.88 -14.11 -25.91
CA MET A 32 -41.47 -14.40 -26.17
C MET A 32 -40.40 -13.69 -25.32
N ASP A 33 -39.57 -14.50 -24.68
CA ASP A 33 -38.15 -14.18 -24.64
C ASP A 33 -37.34 -15.48 -24.61
N SER A 34 -36.68 -15.79 -25.73
CA SER A 34 -35.64 -16.81 -25.78
C SER A 34 -34.44 -16.31 -24.97
N GLN A 35 -34.55 -16.31 -23.64
CA GLN A 35 -33.47 -15.87 -22.77
C GLN A 35 -32.30 -16.84 -22.96
N SER A 36 -31.29 -16.37 -23.69
CA SER A 36 -29.99 -17.04 -23.72
C SER A 36 -29.53 -17.27 -22.27
N PRO A 37 -29.05 -18.49 -21.95
CA PRO A 37 -28.76 -18.88 -20.57
C PRO A 37 -27.79 -17.88 -19.93
N THR A 38 -28.05 -17.54 -18.68
CA THR A 38 -27.17 -16.65 -17.90
C THR A 38 -25.77 -17.27 -17.84
N GLN A 39 -24.76 -16.55 -18.33
CA GLN A 39 -23.38 -17.03 -18.38
C GLN A 39 -22.57 -16.38 -17.25
N TYR A 40 -21.78 -17.18 -16.55
CA TYR A 40 -20.85 -16.69 -15.52
C TYR A 40 -19.51 -16.36 -16.18
N HIS A 41 -19.13 -15.08 -16.16
CA HIS A 41 -17.90 -14.58 -16.78
C HIS A 41 -16.84 -14.30 -15.73
N HIS A 42 -15.66 -14.88 -15.91
CA HIS A 42 -14.56 -14.70 -14.99
C HIS A 42 -13.78 -13.43 -15.33
N TYR A 43 -13.64 -12.52 -14.36
CA TYR A 43 -12.75 -11.38 -14.51
C TYR A 43 -11.31 -11.73 -14.07
N ILE A 44 -11.13 -12.74 -13.20
CA ILE A 44 -9.84 -13.41 -12.97
C ILE A 44 -9.84 -14.77 -13.68
N PRO A 45 -8.92 -15.05 -14.62
CA PRO A 45 -8.97 -16.28 -15.40
C PRO A 45 -8.92 -17.55 -14.54
N GLN A 46 -9.73 -18.54 -14.89
CA GLN A 46 -9.75 -19.82 -14.17
C GLN A 46 -8.38 -20.51 -14.15
N PHE A 47 -7.54 -20.32 -15.18
CA PHE A 47 -6.21 -20.95 -15.18
C PHE A 47 -5.32 -20.41 -14.06
N ILE A 48 -5.50 -19.16 -13.63
CA ILE A 48 -4.82 -18.59 -12.47
C ILE A 48 -5.39 -19.21 -11.19
N LEU A 49 -6.72 -19.18 -11.03
CA LEU A 49 -7.41 -19.77 -9.86
C LEU A 49 -7.05 -21.24 -9.63
N ARG A 50 -6.92 -22.05 -10.69
CA ARG A 50 -6.52 -23.47 -10.58
C ARG A 50 -5.12 -23.67 -9.99
N ARG A 51 -4.28 -22.65 -9.90
CA ARG A 51 -2.96 -22.70 -9.25
C ARG A 51 -3.03 -22.50 -7.74
N PHE A 52 -4.14 -21.97 -7.24
CA PHE A 52 -4.47 -21.88 -5.81
C PHE A 52 -5.28 -23.08 -5.33
N ALA A 53 -5.76 -23.91 -6.27
CA ALA A 53 -6.61 -25.04 -5.94
C ALA A 53 -5.89 -26.04 -5.05
N ILE A 54 -6.64 -26.54 -4.08
CA ILE A 54 -6.22 -27.62 -3.20
C ILE A 54 -6.48 -28.91 -3.96
N ASP A 55 -5.54 -29.85 -3.91
CA ASP A 55 -5.82 -31.17 -4.40
C ASP A 55 -6.94 -31.77 -3.53
N SER A 56 -8.05 -32.13 -4.16
CA SER A 56 -9.12 -32.84 -3.49
C SER A 56 -8.54 -34.19 -3.07
N THR A 57 -8.10 -34.33 -1.82
CA THR A 57 -7.85 -35.66 -1.26
C THR A 57 -9.15 -36.45 -1.45
N PRO A 58 -9.10 -37.65 -2.04
CA PRO A 58 -10.26 -38.52 -2.14
C PRO A 58 -10.51 -39.13 -0.75
N GLU A 59 -10.88 -38.32 0.23
CA GLU A 59 -11.29 -38.81 1.54
C GLU A 59 -12.80 -39.07 1.52
N ALA A 60 -13.14 -40.35 1.73
CA ALA A 60 -14.46 -40.89 2.02
C ALA A 60 -15.49 -41.11 0.88
N ALA A 61 -15.05 -41.44 -0.34
CA ALA A 61 -15.89 -42.27 -1.22
C ALA A 61 -15.62 -43.75 -0.95
N LEU A 62 -16.33 -44.32 0.04
CA LEU A 62 -16.36 -45.77 0.26
C LEU A 62 -16.64 -46.49 -1.08
N PRO A 63 -15.91 -47.56 -1.42
CA PRO A 63 -16.08 -48.25 -2.69
C PRO A 63 -17.38 -49.05 -2.66
N THR A 64 -18.49 -48.43 -3.07
CA THR A 64 -19.70 -49.18 -3.39
C THR A 64 -19.47 -49.97 -4.67
N ARG A 65 -19.38 -51.28 -4.45
CA ARG A 65 -19.23 -52.38 -5.42
C ARG A 65 -20.02 -52.18 -6.73
N LYS A 66 -19.29 -52.41 -7.82
CA LYS A 66 -19.73 -53.03 -9.09
C LYS A 66 -20.76 -52.25 -9.91
N SER A 67 -20.28 -51.32 -10.73
CA SER A 67 -20.84 -51.15 -12.08
C SER A 67 -19.72 -51.21 -13.13
N LYS A 68 -19.86 -52.17 -14.04
CA LYS A 68 -18.92 -52.44 -15.15
C LYS A 68 -19.19 -51.45 -16.28
N LYS A 69 -18.10 -51.02 -16.92
CA LYS A 69 -18.01 -50.54 -18.32
C LYS A 69 -18.81 -49.28 -18.68
N ARG A 70 -18.29 -48.12 -18.26
CA ARG A 70 -18.15 -46.95 -19.14
C ARG A 70 -16.81 -46.31 -18.80
N ARG A 71 -15.92 -46.12 -19.79
CA ARG A 71 -14.75 -45.25 -19.62
C ARG A 71 -15.30 -43.90 -19.13
N PRO A 72 -14.98 -43.42 -17.91
CA PRO A 72 -15.30 -42.06 -17.59
C PRO A 72 -14.38 -41.23 -18.49
N GLN A 73 -14.97 -40.51 -19.44
CA GLN A 73 -14.40 -39.22 -19.82
C GLN A 73 -14.08 -38.55 -18.50
N GLN A 74 -12.79 -38.38 -18.22
CA GLN A 74 -12.27 -37.75 -17.03
C GLN A 74 -12.85 -36.33 -17.03
N THR A 75 -14.06 -36.18 -16.48
CA THR A 75 -14.65 -34.89 -16.18
C THR A 75 -13.61 -34.22 -15.33
N LYS A 76 -12.98 -33.15 -15.87
CA LYS A 76 -12.05 -32.30 -15.14
C LYS A 76 -12.61 -32.15 -13.74
N SER A 77 -11.96 -32.76 -12.74
CA SER A 77 -12.44 -32.66 -11.36
C SER A 77 -12.57 -31.16 -11.07
N ASP A 78 -13.75 -30.78 -10.60
CA ASP A 78 -14.07 -29.37 -10.36
C ASP A 78 -13.22 -28.92 -9.17
N LYS A 79 -12.04 -28.37 -9.49
CA LYS A 79 -11.03 -27.99 -8.50
C LYS A 79 -11.63 -26.96 -7.54
N MET A 80 -11.31 -27.09 -6.26
CA MET A 80 -11.75 -26.18 -5.22
C MET A 80 -10.59 -25.32 -4.73
N VAL A 81 -10.89 -24.09 -4.32
CA VAL A 81 -9.95 -23.15 -3.67
C VAL A 81 -10.43 -22.85 -2.26
N ASN A 82 -9.49 -22.57 -1.35
CA ASN A 82 -9.83 -21.97 -0.06
C ASN A 82 -10.14 -20.49 -0.28
N ILE A 83 -11.19 -20.01 0.38
CA ILE A 83 -11.55 -18.60 0.43
C ILE A 83 -11.84 -18.12 1.84
N VAL A 84 -11.60 -16.84 2.07
CA VAL A 84 -12.22 -16.06 3.13
C VAL A 84 -13.40 -15.30 2.53
N ASP A 85 -14.58 -15.45 3.13
CA ASP A 85 -15.76 -14.66 2.85
C ASP A 85 -15.83 -13.46 3.80
N LEU A 86 -15.34 -12.32 3.32
CA LEU A 86 -15.44 -11.02 3.97
C LEU A 86 -16.84 -10.40 3.84
N GLY A 87 -17.75 -10.98 3.06
CA GLY A 87 -19.15 -10.54 2.98
C GLY A 87 -19.93 -10.84 4.27
N LYS A 88 -19.42 -11.75 5.10
CA LYS A 88 -19.98 -12.12 6.40
C LYS A 88 -19.31 -11.37 7.56
N SER A 89 -20.00 -11.32 8.69
CA SER A 89 -19.52 -10.75 9.95
C SER A 89 -19.97 -11.66 11.10
N PRO A 90 -19.08 -12.46 11.70
CA PRO A 90 -17.64 -12.54 11.42
C PRO A 90 -17.32 -13.13 10.02
N PRO A 91 -16.12 -12.89 9.48
CA PRO A 91 -15.67 -13.56 8.26
C PRO A 91 -15.65 -15.08 8.40
N GLU A 92 -15.78 -15.81 7.30
CA GLU A 92 -15.75 -17.27 7.30
C GLU A 92 -14.70 -17.82 6.33
N ILE A 93 -14.00 -18.88 6.76
CA ILE A 93 -13.14 -19.67 5.88
C ILE A 93 -13.96 -20.82 5.29
N ARG A 94 -13.98 -20.94 3.96
CA ARG A 94 -14.70 -22.02 3.27
C ARG A 94 -14.04 -22.41 1.96
N LYS A 95 -14.45 -23.55 1.40
CA LYS A 95 -14.02 -24.00 0.08
C LYS A 95 -15.08 -23.67 -0.96
N THR A 96 -14.65 -23.23 -2.15
CA THR A 96 -15.54 -22.98 -3.29
C THR A 96 -14.95 -23.52 -4.58
N PHE A 97 -15.80 -23.78 -5.58
CA PHE A 97 -15.34 -24.24 -6.89
C PHE A 97 -14.68 -23.11 -7.68
N VAL A 98 -13.60 -23.42 -8.39
CA VAL A 98 -12.92 -22.46 -9.29
C VAL A 98 -13.91 -21.81 -10.25
N ARG A 99 -14.84 -22.59 -10.84
CA ARG A 99 -15.84 -22.07 -11.80
C ARG A 99 -16.88 -21.11 -11.19
N ARG A 100 -16.91 -20.94 -9.87
CA ARG A 100 -17.82 -20.04 -9.14
C ARG A 100 -17.08 -18.93 -8.40
N THR A 101 -15.77 -18.77 -8.66
CA THR A 101 -14.91 -17.82 -7.97
C THR A 101 -14.46 -16.74 -8.96
N PHE A 102 -14.47 -15.49 -8.52
CA PHE A 102 -14.01 -14.32 -9.28
C PHE A 102 -14.63 -14.18 -10.68
N GLY A 103 -15.97 -14.19 -10.71
CA GLY A 103 -16.74 -13.89 -11.90
C GLY A 103 -18.09 -13.24 -11.59
N LEU A 104 -18.73 -12.72 -12.62
CA LEU A 104 -20.04 -12.08 -12.58
C LEU A 104 -20.92 -12.61 -13.71
N HIS A 105 -22.23 -12.67 -13.47
CA HIS A 105 -23.16 -13.08 -14.51
C HIS A 105 -23.30 -12.00 -15.59
N ASN A 106 -23.21 -12.40 -16.85
CA ASN A 106 -23.49 -11.56 -18.02
C ASN A 106 -22.65 -10.27 -18.13
N MET A 107 -21.49 -10.19 -17.46
CA MET A 107 -20.61 -9.00 -17.44
C MET A 107 -20.18 -8.50 -18.84
N TYR A 108 -19.99 -9.42 -19.78
CA TYR A 108 -19.56 -9.12 -21.16
C TYR A 108 -20.64 -9.46 -22.20
N LYS A 109 -21.90 -9.60 -21.75
CA LYS A 109 -23.02 -9.89 -22.65
C LYS A 109 -23.47 -8.58 -23.27
N ASP A 110 -23.25 -8.43 -24.57
CA ASP A 110 -23.77 -7.28 -25.30
C ASP A 110 -25.17 -7.58 -25.83
N SER A 111 -26.18 -7.01 -25.16
CA SER A 111 -27.58 -7.18 -25.54
C SER A 111 -27.95 -6.55 -26.88
N LEU A 112 -27.20 -5.55 -27.36
CA LEU A 112 -27.48 -4.86 -28.62
C LEU A 112 -26.86 -5.55 -29.83
N ASN A 113 -25.81 -6.36 -29.63
CA ASN A 113 -25.23 -7.17 -30.68
C ASN A 113 -25.96 -8.52 -30.80
N SER A 114 -27.11 -8.51 -31.49
CA SER A 114 -27.94 -9.71 -31.70
C SER A 114 -27.24 -10.81 -32.49
N ALA A 115 -26.23 -10.47 -33.30
CA ALA A 115 -25.46 -11.44 -34.08
C ALA A 115 -24.44 -12.21 -33.23
N ASP A 116 -23.78 -11.53 -32.29
CA ASP A 116 -22.79 -12.14 -31.39
C ASP A 116 -22.74 -11.44 -30.02
N GLN A 117 -23.69 -11.77 -29.15
CA GLN A 117 -23.76 -11.22 -27.79
C GLN A 117 -22.51 -11.51 -26.94
N MET A 118 -21.70 -12.50 -27.35
CA MET A 118 -20.54 -13.01 -26.61
C MET A 118 -19.20 -12.64 -27.25
N HIS A 119 -19.19 -11.70 -28.20
CA HIS A 119 -17.99 -11.34 -28.96
C HIS A 119 -16.82 -10.86 -28.07
N VAL A 120 -17.09 -10.10 -27.00
CA VAL A 120 -16.06 -9.65 -26.04
C VAL A 120 -15.45 -10.84 -25.28
N GLU A 121 -16.27 -11.79 -24.82
CA GLU A 121 -15.80 -13.01 -24.15
C GLU A 121 -14.92 -13.87 -25.06
N LYS A 122 -15.26 -13.97 -26.35
CA LYS A 122 -14.41 -14.67 -27.35
C LYS A 122 -13.02 -14.03 -27.43
N LYS A 123 -12.94 -12.70 -27.43
CA LYS A 123 -11.66 -11.96 -27.42
C LYS A 123 -10.85 -12.19 -26.14
N PHE A 124 -11.51 -12.28 -24.98
CA PHE A 124 -10.81 -12.71 -23.77
C PHE A 124 -10.28 -14.14 -23.88
N GLY A 125 -11.04 -15.07 -24.46
CA GLY A 125 -10.60 -16.44 -24.71
C GLY A 125 -9.29 -16.51 -25.52
N GLU A 126 -9.16 -15.68 -26.56
CA GLU A 126 -7.96 -15.61 -27.40
C GLU A 126 -6.71 -15.18 -26.60
N ILE A 127 -6.77 -14.05 -25.90
CA ILE A 127 -5.63 -13.54 -25.14
C ILE A 127 -5.31 -14.41 -23.91
N GLU A 128 -6.32 -14.99 -23.25
CA GLU A 128 -6.14 -15.93 -22.16
C GLU A 128 -5.48 -17.24 -22.63
N GLN A 129 -5.84 -17.75 -23.80
CA GLN A 129 -5.22 -18.96 -24.35
C GLN A 129 -3.72 -18.77 -24.57
N ILE A 130 -3.31 -17.64 -25.15
CA ILE A 130 -1.88 -17.33 -25.37
C ILE A 130 -1.17 -17.16 -24.02
N SER A 131 -1.72 -16.31 -23.15
CA SER A 131 -1.11 -15.96 -21.87
C SER A 131 -1.00 -17.17 -20.93
N SER A 132 -2.00 -18.06 -20.92
CA SER A 132 -1.99 -19.27 -20.11
C SER A 132 -0.83 -20.22 -20.46
N ARG A 133 -0.45 -20.32 -21.74
CA ARG A 133 0.70 -21.11 -22.19
C ARG A 133 2.02 -20.51 -21.74
N ILE A 134 2.16 -19.18 -21.87
CA ILE A 134 3.38 -18.49 -21.44
C ILE A 134 3.52 -18.57 -19.91
N ILE A 135 2.45 -18.28 -19.16
CA ILE A 135 2.43 -18.37 -17.69
C ILE A 135 2.65 -19.81 -17.21
N ALA A 136 2.15 -20.83 -17.93
CA ALA A 136 2.48 -22.23 -17.64
C ALA A 136 3.99 -22.48 -17.75
N ARG A 137 4.63 -22.08 -18.86
CA ARG A 137 6.09 -22.21 -19.02
C ARG A 137 6.86 -21.52 -17.89
N VAL A 138 6.46 -20.30 -17.51
CA VAL A 138 7.08 -19.55 -16.39
C VAL A 138 6.95 -20.32 -15.08
N VAL A 139 5.73 -20.76 -14.73
CA VAL A 139 5.47 -21.49 -13.49
C VAL A 139 6.17 -22.84 -13.47
N ASP A 140 6.20 -23.55 -14.59
CA ASP A 140 6.87 -24.85 -14.70
C ASP A 140 8.39 -24.70 -14.58
N ALA A 141 8.98 -23.64 -15.16
CA ALA A 141 10.38 -23.31 -14.98
C ALA A 141 10.72 -23.02 -13.51
N HIS A 142 9.89 -22.23 -12.83
CA HIS A 142 10.04 -21.94 -11.41
C HIS A 142 9.93 -23.22 -10.55
N LYS A 143 8.91 -24.04 -10.78
CA LYS A 143 8.70 -25.32 -10.08
C LYS A 143 9.83 -26.32 -10.30
N ALA A 144 10.45 -26.30 -11.48
CA ALA A 144 11.62 -27.11 -11.79
C ALA A 144 12.93 -26.59 -11.13
N GLY A 145 12.86 -25.53 -10.32
CA GLY A 145 14.00 -24.96 -9.62
C GLY A 145 14.95 -24.18 -10.52
N LYS A 146 14.52 -23.77 -11.73
CA LYS A 146 15.34 -22.92 -12.59
C LYS A 146 15.49 -21.54 -11.95
N GLU A 147 16.65 -20.92 -12.13
CA GLU A 147 16.91 -19.56 -11.63
C GLU A 147 16.30 -18.47 -12.52
N SER A 148 16.03 -18.79 -13.78
CA SER A 148 15.48 -17.85 -14.76
C SER A 148 14.68 -18.52 -15.87
N ILE A 149 13.92 -17.72 -16.62
CA ILE A 149 13.26 -18.13 -17.86
C ILE A 149 13.54 -17.15 -19.01
N THR A 150 13.81 -17.68 -20.20
CA THR A 150 13.94 -16.88 -21.41
C THR A 150 12.61 -16.83 -22.17
N LEU A 151 12.16 -15.61 -22.48
CA LEU A 151 10.97 -15.31 -23.26
C LEU A 151 11.35 -14.50 -24.49
N SER A 152 10.64 -14.69 -25.59
CA SER A 152 10.77 -13.80 -26.74
C SER A 152 10.20 -12.42 -26.42
N ARG A 153 10.56 -11.41 -27.22
CA ARG A 153 9.92 -10.08 -27.18
C ARG A 153 8.40 -10.19 -27.22
N LEU A 154 7.90 -11.01 -28.15
CA LEU A 154 6.47 -11.21 -28.35
C LEU A 154 5.81 -11.81 -27.10
N ASP A 155 6.40 -12.85 -26.49
CA ASP A 155 5.88 -13.45 -25.25
C ASP A 155 5.82 -12.42 -24.12
N LYS A 156 6.90 -11.66 -23.90
CA LYS A 156 6.96 -10.60 -22.89
C LYS A 156 5.90 -9.53 -23.12
N ASP A 157 5.78 -9.03 -24.34
CA ASP A 157 4.84 -7.95 -24.66
C ASP A 157 3.38 -8.43 -24.58
N TYR A 158 3.11 -9.70 -24.92
CA TYR A 158 1.80 -10.33 -24.68
C TYR A 158 1.47 -10.41 -23.20
N LEU A 159 2.40 -10.80 -22.34
CA LEU A 159 2.16 -10.83 -20.89
C LEU A 159 1.81 -9.44 -20.36
N ARG A 160 2.46 -8.39 -20.85
CA ARG A 160 2.17 -7.00 -20.44
C ARG A 160 0.82 -6.52 -20.94
N LYS A 161 0.49 -6.79 -22.20
CA LYS A 161 -0.86 -6.53 -22.73
C LYS A 161 -1.91 -7.27 -21.91
N PHE A 162 -1.67 -8.55 -21.60
CA PHE A 162 -2.54 -9.36 -20.78
C PHE A 162 -2.76 -8.74 -19.40
N CYS A 163 -1.71 -8.34 -18.67
CA CYS A 163 -1.84 -7.65 -17.39
C CYS A 163 -2.75 -6.41 -17.49
N PHE A 164 -2.55 -5.56 -18.49
CA PHE A 164 -3.39 -4.38 -18.68
C PHE A 164 -4.86 -4.75 -19.00
N VAL A 165 -5.08 -5.73 -19.87
CA VAL A 165 -6.44 -6.19 -20.20
C VAL A 165 -7.14 -6.78 -18.97
N MET A 166 -6.43 -7.54 -18.12
CA MET A 166 -6.99 -8.05 -16.86
C MET A 166 -7.34 -6.92 -15.88
N LYS A 167 -6.50 -5.87 -15.80
CA LYS A 167 -6.77 -4.66 -15.02
C LYS A 167 -8.03 -3.93 -15.52
N TYR A 168 -8.09 -3.69 -16.82
CA TYR A 168 -9.12 -2.89 -17.47
C TYR A 168 -10.48 -3.62 -17.53
N ARG A 169 -10.49 -4.96 -17.49
CA ARG A 169 -11.73 -5.75 -17.41
C ARG A 169 -12.26 -5.96 -15.99
N SER A 170 -11.63 -5.38 -14.97
CA SER A 170 -12.01 -5.63 -13.58
C SER A 170 -13.43 -5.15 -13.24
N PRO A 171 -14.05 -5.68 -12.17
CA PRO A 171 -15.38 -5.24 -11.73
C PRO A 171 -15.50 -3.73 -11.46
N GLY A 172 -14.39 -3.08 -11.07
CA GLY A 172 -14.36 -1.63 -10.90
C GLY A 172 -14.63 -0.86 -12.20
N PHE A 173 -13.99 -1.28 -13.30
CA PHE A 173 -14.22 -0.68 -14.62
C PHE A 173 -15.59 -1.04 -15.17
N PHE A 174 -16.07 -2.25 -14.92
CA PHE A 174 -17.46 -2.60 -15.26
C PHE A 174 -18.44 -1.67 -14.54
N ARG A 175 -18.32 -1.45 -13.23
CA ARG A 175 -19.17 -0.50 -12.50
C ARG A 175 -19.08 0.94 -13.04
N ARG A 176 -17.90 1.36 -13.47
CA ARG A 176 -17.67 2.70 -14.07
C ARG A 176 -18.41 2.89 -15.39
N PHE A 177 -18.51 1.85 -16.22
CA PHE A 177 -19.06 1.96 -17.57
C PHE A 177 -20.45 1.34 -17.73
N ASN A 178 -20.93 0.53 -16.79
CA ASN A 178 -22.20 -0.19 -16.89
C ASN A 178 -23.41 0.72 -16.61
N HIS A 179 -23.67 1.63 -17.54
CA HIS A 179 -24.78 2.56 -17.56
C HIS A 179 -25.60 2.40 -18.84
N GLU A 180 -26.93 2.46 -18.73
CA GLU A 180 -27.84 2.30 -19.87
C GLU A 180 -27.91 3.56 -20.75
N VAL A 181 -27.65 4.74 -20.17
CA VAL A 181 -27.62 6.02 -20.88
C VAL A 181 -26.35 6.78 -20.56
N ALA A 182 -25.92 7.64 -21.48
CA ALA A 182 -24.71 8.43 -21.35
C ALA A 182 -24.74 9.34 -20.12
N GLU A 183 -25.90 9.92 -19.80
CA GLU A 183 -26.08 10.89 -18.74
C GLU A 183 -25.75 10.35 -17.35
N ASP A 184 -25.97 9.05 -17.14
CA ASP A 184 -25.75 8.35 -15.87
C ASP A 184 -24.27 8.11 -15.56
N TYR A 185 -23.39 8.31 -16.55
CA TYR A 185 -21.96 8.19 -16.34
C TYR A 185 -21.47 9.21 -15.31
N ASN A 186 -20.94 8.73 -14.20
CA ASN A 186 -20.55 9.56 -13.06
C ASN A 186 -19.10 9.27 -12.62
N SER A 187 -18.14 9.67 -13.45
CA SER A 187 -16.71 9.65 -13.12
C SER A 187 -16.07 11.02 -13.31
N ALA A 188 -14.89 11.22 -12.75
CA ALA A 188 -14.18 12.51 -12.76
C ALA A 188 -13.94 13.08 -14.17
N ASP A 189 -13.86 12.22 -15.19
CA ASP A 189 -13.64 12.57 -16.59
C ASP A 189 -14.93 12.65 -17.43
N ARG A 190 -16.10 12.71 -16.77
CA ARG A 190 -17.43 12.73 -17.42
C ARG A 190 -17.50 13.70 -18.60
N THR A 191 -17.00 14.92 -18.44
CA THR A 191 -17.09 15.94 -19.50
C THR A 191 -16.33 15.51 -20.77
N GLN A 192 -15.10 15.02 -20.64
CA GLN A 192 -14.31 14.54 -21.78
C GLN A 192 -14.91 13.25 -22.36
N PHE A 193 -15.36 12.34 -21.50
CA PHE A 193 -15.94 11.07 -21.90
C PHE A 193 -17.23 11.25 -22.72
N LEU A 194 -18.15 12.10 -22.27
CA LEU A 194 -19.38 12.39 -23.03
C LEU A 194 -19.13 13.14 -24.33
N LYS A 195 -18.06 13.93 -24.41
CA LYS A 195 -17.63 14.52 -25.69
C LYS A 195 -17.18 13.42 -26.64
N TYR A 196 -16.34 12.49 -26.17
CA TYR A 196 -15.88 11.35 -26.96
C TYR A 196 -17.05 10.48 -27.45
N MET A 197 -18.01 10.15 -26.58
CA MET A 197 -19.19 9.38 -26.94
C MET A 197 -19.98 10.04 -28.08
N ARG A 198 -20.29 11.33 -27.95
CA ARG A 198 -21.01 12.10 -28.98
C ARG A 198 -20.25 12.15 -30.31
N THR A 199 -18.94 12.36 -30.27
CA THR A 199 -18.10 12.41 -31.48
C THR A 199 -18.03 11.07 -32.20
N ASN A 200 -18.11 9.95 -31.48
CA ASN A 200 -17.96 8.61 -32.05
C ASN A 200 -19.30 7.85 -32.16
N GLY A 201 -20.43 8.50 -31.87
CA GLY A 201 -21.76 7.91 -32.02
C GLY A 201 -22.12 6.84 -30.98
N PHE A 202 -21.47 6.83 -29.81
CA PHE A 202 -21.83 5.93 -28.72
C PHE A 202 -23.01 6.48 -27.92
N THR A 203 -23.97 5.62 -27.60
CA THR A 203 -25.15 5.94 -26.79
C THR A 203 -25.02 5.47 -25.34
N ARG A 204 -24.35 4.34 -25.10
CA ARG A 204 -24.12 3.79 -23.77
C ARG A 204 -22.63 3.81 -23.40
N PRO A 205 -22.26 4.17 -22.17
CA PRO A 205 -20.87 4.12 -21.71
C PRO A 205 -20.24 2.71 -21.82
N ILE A 206 -21.04 1.65 -21.63
CA ILE A 206 -20.56 0.26 -21.70
C ILE A 206 -20.06 -0.12 -23.11
N ASP A 207 -20.65 0.49 -24.15
CA ASP A 207 -20.25 0.23 -25.54
C ASP A 207 -18.85 0.77 -25.83
N VAL A 208 -18.48 1.90 -25.21
CA VAL A 208 -17.10 2.43 -25.28
C VAL A 208 -16.12 1.47 -24.61
N TRP A 209 -16.50 0.90 -23.46
CA TRP A 209 -15.66 -0.04 -22.75
C TRP A 209 -15.42 -1.33 -23.55
N PHE A 210 -16.47 -1.91 -24.13
CA PHE A 210 -16.38 -3.07 -25.02
C PHE A 210 -15.53 -2.78 -26.27
N ASP A 211 -15.78 -1.66 -26.94
CA ASP A 211 -15.01 -1.23 -28.11
C ASP A 211 -13.51 -1.05 -27.79
N ASN A 212 -13.21 -0.38 -26.67
CA ASN A 212 -11.83 -0.19 -26.20
C ASN A 212 -11.16 -1.55 -25.91
N LEU A 213 -11.83 -2.46 -25.18
CA LEU A 213 -11.32 -3.80 -24.87
C LEU A 213 -10.94 -4.57 -26.14
N ILE A 214 -11.85 -4.62 -27.11
CA ILE A 214 -11.63 -5.32 -28.39
C ILE A 214 -10.44 -4.70 -29.13
N LYS A 215 -10.43 -3.37 -29.28
CA LYS A 215 -9.36 -2.67 -30.00
C LYS A 215 -7.98 -2.85 -29.35
N ILE A 216 -7.90 -2.91 -28.02
CA ILE A 216 -6.64 -3.17 -27.30
C ILE A 216 -6.17 -4.61 -27.53
N ILE A 217 -7.09 -5.59 -27.42
CA ILE A 217 -6.77 -7.01 -27.63
C ILE A 217 -6.29 -7.22 -29.07
N ASP A 218 -7.04 -6.73 -30.06
CA ASP A 218 -6.80 -6.92 -31.49
C ASP A 218 -5.65 -6.08 -32.06
N ALA A 219 -5.15 -5.07 -31.33
CA ALA A 219 -4.04 -4.26 -31.82
C ALA A 219 -2.78 -5.13 -32.04
N PRO A 220 -2.27 -5.25 -33.27
CA PRO A 220 -1.07 -6.03 -33.54
C PRO A 220 0.13 -5.36 -32.85
N MET A 221 0.89 -6.12 -32.06
CA MET A 221 2.07 -5.58 -31.39
C MET A 221 3.27 -5.61 -32.34
N ASP A 222 3.79 -4.43 -32.66
CA ASP A 222 5.07 -4.29 -33.35
C ASP A 222 6.24 -4.18 -32.34
N PRO A 223 7.46 -4.60 -32.73
CA PRO A 223 8.64 -4.51 -31.86
C PRO A 223 9.01 -3.08 -31.42
N SER A 224 8.72 -2.05 -32.22
CA SER A 224 9.01 -0.65 -31.89
C SER A 224 8.04 -0.06 -30.84
N GLY A 225 6.90 -0.71 -30.63
CA GLY A 225 5.85 -0.28 -29.71
C GLY A 225 4.96 0.84 -30.28
N ASP A 226 4.94 1.01 -31.61
CA ASP A 226 4.19 2.06 -32.29
C ASP A 226 2.67 1.80 -32.27
N TRP A 227 2.26 0.54 -32.10
CA TRP A 227 0.86 0.14 -31.96
C TRP A 227 0.14 0.87 -30.82
N ILE A 228 0.87 1.22 -29.75
CA ILE A 228 0.33 1.95 -28.61
C ILE A 228 0.02 3.40 -29.02
N ALA A 229 0.90 4.04 -29.78
CA ALA A 229 0.67 5.38 -30.31
C ALA A 229 -0.54 5.39 -31.24
N ASN A 230 -0.69 4.34 -32.06
CA ASN A 230 -1.85 4.17 -32.95
C ASN A 230 -3.18 3.95 -32.19
N LEU A 231 -3.15 3.54 -30.92
CA LEU A 231 -4.37 3.38 -30.14
C LEU A 231 -4.96 4.71 -29.68
N PHE A 232 -4.17 5.78 -29.52
CA PHE A 232 -4.66 7.09 -29.10
C PHE A 232 -5.74 7.67 -30.03
N SER A 233 -5.74 7.30 -31.31
CA SER A 233 -6.74 7.73 -32.28
C SER A 233 -7.93 6.77 -32.41
N ARG A 234 -7.89 5.61 -31.75
CA ARG A 234 -8.85 4.51 -31.95
C ARG A 234 -9.72 4.23 -30.74
N ILE A 235 -9.24 4.54 -29.54
CA ILE A 235 -9.97 4.32 -28.28
C ILE A 235 -10.08 5.64 -27.49
N TYR A 236 -10.83 5.63 -26.40
CA TYR A 236 -10.94 6.80 -25.54
C TYR A 236 -9.56 7.24 -25.01
N PHE A 237 -9.25 8.54 -25.14
CA PHE A 237 -7.91 9.09 -24.89
C PHE A 237 -7.37 8.76 -23.50
N GLY A 238 -8.20 8.89 -22.45
CA GLY A 238 -7.76 8.61 -21.07
C GLY A 238 -7.34 7.15 -20.88
N ASP A 239 -8.02 6.21 -21.54
CA ASP A 239 -7.69 4.78 -21.46
C ASP A 239 -6.43 4.46 -22.30
N ALA A 240 -6.26 5.10 -23.46
CA ALA A 240 -5.04 4.98 -24.28
C ALA A 240 -3.81 5.51 -23.54
N GLU A 241 -3.92 6.67 -22.89
CA GLU A 241 -2.85 7.26 -22.09
C GLU A 241 -2.43 6.32 -20.96
N TRP A 242 -3.40 5.72 -20.28
CA TRP A 242 -3.11 4.79 -19.20
C TRP A 242 -2.42 3.52 -19.69
N LEU A 243 -2.89 2.93 -20.80
CA LEU A 243 -2.20 1.81 -21.45
C LEU A 243 -0.77 2.19 -21.83
N PHE A 244 -0.58 3.38 -22.40
CA PHE A 244 0.74 3.87 -22.77
C PHE A 244 1.68 3.97 -21.57
N ILE A 245 1.22 4.56 -20.46
CA ILE A 245 2.01 4.67 -19.23
C ILE A 245 2.38 3.27 -18.71
N ASN A 246 1.41 2.33 -18.66
CA ASN A 246 1.67 0.98 -18.16
C ASN A 246 2.67 0.19 -19.04
N ILE A 247 2.59 0.35 -20.37
CA ILE A 247 3.46 -0.38 -21.31
C ILE A 247 4.81 0.34 -21.55
N ARG A 248 4.91 1.66 -21.38
CA ARG A 248 6.16 2.39 -21.64
C ARG A 248 6.94 2.73 -20.39
N SER A 249 6.25 3.03 -19.30
CA SER A 249 6.87 3.51 -18.06
C SER A 249 7.18 2.41 -17.07
N MET A 250 6.87 1.15 -17.38
CA MET A 250 7.14 0.01 -16.48
C MET A 250 7.93 -1.11 -17.17
N TYR A 251 8.50 -2.00 -16.38
CA TYR A 251 9.11 -3.25 -16.84
C TYR A 251 8.62 -4.44 -16.01
N LEU A 252 8.54 -5.61 -16.64
CA LEU A 252 8.09 -6.86 -16.03
C LEU A 252 9.26 -7.53 -15.28
N VAL A 253 8.97 -8.05 -14.09
CA VAL A 253 9.82 -8.97 -13.32
C VAL A 253 8.99 -10.10 -12.72
N PHE A 254 9.66 -11.21 -12.40
CA PHE A 254 9.06 -12.31 -11.65
C PHE A 254 9.68 -12.38 -10.25
N VAL A 255 8.83 -12.38 -9.24
CA VAL A 255 9.25 -12.45 -7.84
C VAL A 255 8.57 -13.62 -7.14
N CYS A 256 9.29 -14.28 -6.24
CA CYS A 256 8.81 -15.40 -5.44
C CYS A 256 9.29 -15.27 -3.99
N PRO A 257 8.65 -15.92 -3.01
CA PRO A 257 9.13 -15.92 -1.64
C PRO A 257 10.46 -16.68 -1.53
N ALA A 258 11.38 -16.18 -0.70
CA ALA A 258 12.60 -16.92 -0.37
C ALA A 258 12.30 -18.10 0.56
N ASP A 259 11.38 -17.92 1.52
CA ASP A 259 10.87 -18.97 2.39
C ASP A 259 9.78 -19.77 1.64
N PRO A 260 9.95 -21.08 1.41
CA PRO A 260 8.98 -21.90 0.69
C PRO A 260 7.65 -22.10 1.44
N ASN A 261 7.56 -21.72 2.72
CA ASN A 261 6.32 -21.76 3.50
C ASN A 261 5.51 -20.46 3.41
N GLU A 262 6.08 -19.42 2.80
CA GLU A 262 5.36 -18.17 2.56
C GLU A 262 4.65 -18.20 1.21
N GLU A 263 3.49 -17.57 1.18
CA GLU A 263 2.64 -17.55 0.00
C GLU A 263 2.01 -16.17 -0.19
N PHE A 264 1.70 -15.86 -1.44
CA PHE A 264 0.91 -14.71 -1.82
C PHE A 264 -0.59 -15.05 -1.80
N ILE A 265 -1.40 -14.13 -1.31
CA ILE A 265 -2.87 -14.22 -1.38
C ILE A 265 -3.39 -13.63 -2.69
N LEU A 266 -4.63 -13.97 -3.06
CA LEU A 266 -5.27 -13.48 -4.27
C LEU A 266 -6.64 -12.86 -3.94
N THR A 267 -6.84 -11.59 -4.27
CA THR A 267 -8.08 -10.85 -4.02
C THR A 267 -8.91 -10.68 -5.30
N GLU A 268 -10.19 -10.30 -5.19
CA GLU A 268 -11.05 -10.04 -6.37
C GLU A 268 -10.50 -8.98 -7.32
N ASN A 269 -9.70 -8.04 -6.82
CA ASN A 269 -9.08 -6.96 -7.58
C ASN A 269 -7.61 -7.24 -7.97
N ALA A 270 -7.12 -8.47 -7.84
CA ALA A 270 -5.69 -8.82 -7.96
C ALA A 270 -4.95 -8.43 -9.25
N PHE A 271 -5.64 -8.10 -10.34
CA PHE A 271 -5.01 -7.58 -11.57
C PHE A 271 -5.10 -6.06 -11.71
N GLY A 272 -5.81 -5.38 -10.81
CA GLY A 272 -5.90 -3.92 -10.75
C GLY A 272 -5.29 -3.30 -9.51
N ILE A 273 -4.67 -4.09 -8.65
CA ILE A 273 -3.95 -3.60 -7.48
C ILE A 273 -2.62 -3.00 -7.92
N HIS A 274 -2.35 -1.84 -7.37
CA HIS A 274 -1.11 -1.14 -7.54
C HIS A 274 -0.53 -0.73 -6.19
N GLU A 275 0.77 -0.51 -6.19
CA GLU A 275 1.49 0.11 -5.09
C GLU A 275 1.93 1.51 -5.54
N GLY A 276 1.68 2.49 -4.69
CA GLY A 276 2.06 3.88 -4.88
C GLY A 276 1.06 4.85 -4.24
N PRO A 277 1.45 6.12 -4.08
CA PRO A 277 0.62 7.10 -3.38
C PRO A 277 -0.59 7.52 -4.20
N VAL A 278 -1.72 7.69 -3.51
CA VAL A 278 -2.94 8.29 -4.06
C VAL A 278 -3.36 9.41 -3.12
N SER A 279 -3.51 10.63 -3.65
CA SER A 279 -3.97 11.78 -2.87
C SER A 279 -5.42 12.11 -3.20
N PHE A 280 -6.18 12.49 -2.18
CA PHE A 280 -7.58 12.89 -2.30
C PHE A 280 -7.79 14.27 -1.69
N SER A 281 -8.60 15.10 -2.33
CA SER A 281 -9.21 16.27 -1.71
C SER A 281 -10.62 15.93 -1.25
N THR A 282 -10.96 16.28 0.00
CA THR A 282 -12.33 16.12 0.52
C THR A 282 -13.07 17.45 0.44
N ASN A 283 -14.22 17.46 -0.22
CA ASN A 283 -15.15 18.58 -0.17
C ASN A 283 -15.69 18.71 1.27
N ARG A 284 -15.38 19.81 1.95
CA ARG A 284 -15.76 20.02 3.36
C ARG A 284 -17.26 20.07 3.61
N LEU A 285 -18.06 20.43 2.60
CA LEU A 285 -19.51 20.55 2.73
C LEU A 285 -20.22 19.22 2.50
N THR A 286 -19.77 18.44 1.51
CA THR A 286 -20.44 17.19 1.12
C THR A 286 -19.77 15.95 1.69
N GLY A 287 -18.51 16.05 2.14
CA GLY A 287 -17.68 14.91 2.50
C GLY A 287 -17.16 14.10 1.30
N GLU A 288 -17.49 14.52 0.07
CA GLU A 288 -17.09 13.81 -1.14
C GLU A 288 -15.57 13.90 -1.35
N GLN A 289 -14.95 12.75 -1.64
CA GLN A 289 -13.52 12.67 -1.94
C GLN A 289 -13.30 12.68 -3.46
N THR A 290 -12.38 13.52 -3.91
CA THR A 290 -11.92 13.56 -5.31
C THR A 290 -10.43 13.25 -5.34
N MET A 291 -10.02 12.28 -6.15
CA MET A 291 -8.60 11.98 -6.35
C MET A 291 -7.92 13.16 -7.04
N THR A 292 -6.87 13.71 -6.42
CA THR A 292 -6.12 14.87 -6.92
C THR A 292 -4.79 14.48 -7.55
N ALA A 293 -4.17 13.39 -7.07
CA ALA A 293 -2.93 12.86 -7.61
C ALA A 293 -2.86 11.36 -7.46
N TYR A 294 -2.21 10.71 -8.41
CA TYR A 294 -2.11 9.27 -8.52
C TYR A 294 -0.73 8.91 -9.09
N THR A 295 0.03 8.10 -8.37
CA THR A 295 1.31 7.58 -8.86
C THR A 295 1.33 6.07 -8.70
N GLU A 296 1.61 5.37 -9.80
CA GLU A 296 1.69 3.91 -9.85
C GLU A 296 3.15 3.47 -9.95
N PHE A 297 3.71 3.01 -8.84
CA PHE A 297 5.08 2.53 -8.75
C PHE A 297 5.21 1.05 -9.09
N HIS A 298 4.26 0.24 -8.64
CA HIS A 298 4.18 -1.17 -9.01
C HIS A 298 2.76 -1.59 -9.37
N VAL A 299 2.62 -2.53 -10.31
CA VAL A 299 1.37 -3.27 -10.56
C VAL A 299 1.58 -4.73 -10.22
N LEU A 300 0.80 -5.21 -9.26
CA LEU A 300 0.92 -6.54 -8.70
C LEU A 300 -0.01 -7.48 -9.47
N ASN A 301 0.52 -8.57 -10.03
CA ASN A 301 -0.30 -9.59 -10.70
C ASN A 301 0.09 -10.96 -10.13
N ILE A 302 -0.63 -11.42 -9.11
CA ILE A 302 -0.37 -12.70 -8.45
C ILE A 302 -0.85 -13.83 -9.38
N ILE A 303 0.08 -14.66 -9.85
CA ILE A 303 -0.24 -15.74 -10.82
C ILE A 303 -0.22 -17.14 -10.20
N SER A 304 0.36 -17.29 -9.01
CA SER A 304 0.28 -18.48 -8.16
C SER A 304 0.62 -18.12 -6.70
N PRO A 305 0.40 -19.02 -5.73
CA PRO A 305 0.80 -18.77 -4.34
C PRO A 305 2.30 -18.45 -4.18
N HIS A 306 3.16 -18.91 -5.09
CA HIS A 306 4.62 -18.76 -4.98
C HIS A 306 5.22 -17.87 -6.08
N LEU A 307 4.41 -17.16 -6.87
CA LEU A 307 4.93 -16.39 -8.00
C LEU A 307 4.05 -15.20 -8.35
N VAL A 308 4.68 -14.04 -8.49
CA VAL A 308 4.06 -12.78 -8.90
C VAL A 308 4.69 -12.29 -10.20
N MET A 309 3.83 -11.85 -11.12
CA MET A 309 4.20 -11.00 -12.24
C MET A 309 4.08 -9.54 -11.80
N LEU A 310 5.21 -8.88 -11.58
CA LEU A 310 5.22 -7.50 -11.08
C LEU A 310 5.68 -6.56 -12.19
N LEU A 311 4.90 -5.51 -12.46
CA LEU A 311 5.32 -4.41 -13.33
C LEU A 311 5.87 -3.29 -12.44
N ARG A 312 7.14 -2.91 -12.64
CA ARG A 312 7.83 -1.90 -11.83
C ARG A 312 8.10 -0.65 -12.67
N HIS A 313 7.83 0.53 -12.10
CA HIS A 313 8.04 1.81 -12.79
C HIS A 313 9.53 2.10 -13.05
N ASN A 314 9.84 2.70 -14.20
CA ASN A 314 11.20 2.94 -14.69
C ASN A 314 11.97 4.01 -13.90
N THR A 315 11.28 4.81 -13.07
CA THR A 315 11.91 5.83 -12.22
C THR A 315 12.39 5.30 -10.89
N LEU A 316 11.98 4.09 -10.51
CA LEU A 316 12.47 3.44 -9.30
C LEU A 316 13.91 2.94 -9.49
N PRO A 317 14.63 2.68 -8.38
CA PRO A 317 15.98 2.16 -8.45
C PRO A 317 16.08 0.89 -9.31
N GLU A 318 17.10 0.85 -10.17
CA GLU A 318 17.43 -0.29 -11.04
C GLU A 318 18.96 -0.51 -10.99
N PRO A 319 19.42 -1.63 -10.41
CA PRO A 319 20.84 -1.81 -10.07
C PRO A 319 21.84 -1.69 -11.22
N ARG A 320 21.44 -1.95 -12.48
CA ARG A 320 22.35 -1.95 -13.64
C ARG A 320 22.39 -0.59 -14.34
N GLU A 321 21.27 0.13 -14.37
CA GLU A 321 21.18 1.49 -14.91
C GLU A 321 21.76 2.52 -13.94
N ASP A 322 21.56 2.31 -12.64
CA ASP A 322 21.92 3.28 -11.61
C ASP A 322 23.42 3.30 -11.28
N VAL A 323 24.20 2.39 -11.87
CA VAL A 323 25.67 2.49 -11.95
C VAL A 323 26.08 3.78 -12.64
N ASN A 324 25.26 4.27 -13.59
CA ASN A 324 25.45 5.59 -14.17
C ASN A 324 24.82 6.66 -13.25
N PRO A 325 25.63 7.56 -12.63
CA PRO A 325 25.13 8.56 -11.71
C PRO A 325 24.14 9.53 -12.37
N GLU A 326 24.30 9.86 -13.66
CA GLU A 326 23.39 10.75 -14.37
C GLU A 326 21.99 10.17 -14.51
N ILE A 327 21.90 8.86 -14.80
CA ILE A 327 20.62 8.14 -14.90
C ILE A 327 19.96 8.08 -13.52
N ARG A 328 20.73 7.72 -12.48
CA ARG A 328 20.25 7.68 -11.09
C ARG A 328 19.73 9.05 -10.63
N ASP A 329 20.44 10.12 -10.94
CA ASP A 329 20.05 11.49 -10.56
C ASP A 329 18.85 11.99 -11.36
N TRP A 330 18.73 11.61 -12.64
CA TRP A 330 17.53 11.86 -13.43
C TRP A 330 16.31 11.15 -12.85
N LYS A 331 16.42 9.85 -12.50
CA LYS A 331 15.36 9.08 -11.86
C LYS A 331 14.91 9.72 -10.55
N ARG A 332 15.86 10.10 -9.68
CA ARG A 332 15.59 10.80 -8.42
C ARG A 332 14.85 12.12 -8.63
N ARG A 333 15.25 12.93 -9.62
CA ARG A 333 14.54 14.18 -9.96
C ARG A 333 13.13 13.92 -10.47
N LYS A 334 12.95 12.87 -11.29
CA LYS A 334 11.62 12.46 -11.78
C LYS A 334 10.71 12.00 -10.64
N MET A 335 11.21 11.16 -9.73
CA MET A 335 10.49 10.73 -8.52
C MET A 335 10.06 11.92 -7.67
N LYS A 336 10.98 12.87 -7.39
CA LYS A 336 10.64 14.10 -6.66
C LYS A 336 9.58 14.93 -7.39
N GLY A 337 9.71 15.07 -8.70
CA GLY A 337 8.70 15.77 -9.52
C GLY A 337 7.32 15.12 -9.46
N GLN A 338 7.25 13.78 -9.47
CA GLN A 338 5.99 13.04 -9.29
C GLN A 338 5.43 13.24 -7.88
N ALA A 339 6.27 13.13 -6.85
CA ALA A 339 5.88 13.35 -5.46
C ALA A 339 5.30 14.76 -5.22
N CYS A 340 5.84 15.80 -5.88
CA CYS A 340 5.32 17.18 -5.80
C CYS A 340 3.87 17.35 -6.29
N LEU A 341 3.30 16.37 -7.00
CA LEU A 341 1.89 16.40 -7.42
C LEU A 341 0.95 15.99 -6.28
N HIS A 342 1.46 15.29 -5.28
CA HIS A 342 0.70 14.81 -4.13
C HIS A 342 0.52 15.90 -3.07
N ILE A 343 -0.53 15.76 -2.26
CA ILE A 343 -0.83 16.70 -1.15
C ILE A 343 0.28 16.66 -0.10
N ASP A 344 0.91 15.50 0.09
CA ASP A 344 2.06 15.32 0.97
C ASP A 344 3.25 14.75 0.19
N PRO A 345 4.03 15.61 -0.50
CA PRO A 345 5.17 15.18 -1.29
C PRO A 345 6.25 14.45 -0.50
N ALA A 346 6.38 14.71 0.81
CA ALA A 346 7.42 14.09 1.63
C ALA A 346 7.16 12.59 1.85
N ASN A 347 5.89 12.19 1.88
CA ASN A 347 5.46 10.82 2.11
C ASN A 347 4.91 10.13 0.85
N ALA A 348 4.94 10.80 -0.30
CA ALA A 348 4.54 10.23 -1.59
C ALA A 348 5.66 9.35 -2.20
N THR A 349 6.02 8.28 -1.49
CA THR A 349 7.10 7.34 -1.84
C THR A 349 6.59 5.92 -2.09
N SER A 350 7.44 5.02 -2.59
CA SER A 350 7.09 3.62 -2.77
C SER A 350 7.42 2.80 -1.52
N LEU A 351 6.51 1.95 -1.08
CA LEU A 351 6.69 0.95 -0.02
C LEU A 351 7.63 -0.18 -0.42
N LEU A 352 7.85 -0.32 -1.72
CA LEU A 352 8.63 -1.36 -2.36
C LEU A 352 9.79 -0.74 -3.19
N GLU A 353 10.21 0.48 -2.85
CA GLU A 353 11.30 1.18 -3.54
C GLU A 353 12.58 0.33 -3.57
N ASP A 354 12.86 -0.35 -2.46
CA ASP A 354 14.07 -1.15 -2.22
C ASP A 354 13.98 -2.60 -2.71
N LEU A 355 12.94 -2.99 -3.46
CA LEU A 355 12.85 -4.35 -4.02
C LEU A 355 14.15 -4.72 -4.77
N PRO A 356 14.74 -5.90 -4.48
CA PRO A 356 16.02 -6.32 -5.06
C PRO A 356 15.84 -6.91 -6.46
N VAL A 357 15.27 -6.13 -7.38
CA VAL A 357 14.93 -6.57 -8.74
C VAL A 357 15.65 -5.72 -9.79
N ALA A 358 15.98 -6.35 -10.91
CA ALA A 358 16.56 -5.71 -12.09
C ALA A 358 15.78 -6.10 -13.35
N ARG A 359 15.94 -5.32 -14.42
CA ARG A 359 15.31 -5.62 -15.72
C ARG A 359 15.77 -6.99 -16.25
N ALA A 360 14.94 -7.60 -17.09
CA ALA A 360 15.32 -8.78 -17.84
C ALA A 360 16.59 -8.54 -18.67
N ILE A 361 17.48 -9.54 -18.71
CA ILE A 361 18.69 -9.50 -19.54
C ILE A 361 18.25 -9.74 -20.97
N ASN A 362 18.51 -8.79 -21.87
CA ASN A 362 18.15 -8.92 -23.28
C ASN A 362 19.34 -9.42 -24.11
N SER A 363 19.03 -10.09 -25.21
CA SER A 363 20.02 -10.68 -26.15
C SER A 363 20.88 -9.66 -26.91
N TYR A 364 20.48 -8.39 -27.00
CA TYR A 364 21.16 -7.37 -27.79
C TYR A 364 22.03 -6.42 -26.96
N THR A 365 22.16 -6.65 -25.65
CA THR A 365 23.03 -5.91 -24.76
C THR A 365 23.94 -6.84 -23.97
N ILE A 366 25.13 -6.36 -23.64
CA ILE A 366 26.11 -7.06 -22.80
C ILE A 366 26.65 -6.11 -21.74
N THR A 367 27.13 -6.67 -20.64
CA THR A 367 27.83 -5.88 -19.61
C THR A 367 29.32 -5.86 -19.93
N LYS A 368 29.88 -4.68 -20.21
CA LYS A 368 31.33 -4.45 -20.37
C LYS A 368 31.75 -3.35 -19.41
N ASN A 369 32.75 -3.62 -18.56
CA ASN A 369 33.22 -2.68 -17.53
C ASN A 369 32.06 -2.13 -16.67
N GLU A 370 31.20 -3.01 -16.17
CA GLU A 370 30.01 -2.68 -15.35
C GLU A 370 28.96 -1.80 -16.04
N ARG A 371 29.10 -1.54 -17.35
CA ARG A 371 28.15 -0.77 -18.15
C ARG A 371 27.44 -1.65 -19.16
N LEU A 372 26.14 -1.41 -19.31
CA LEU A 372 25.35 -2.00 -20.38
C LEU A 372 25.71 -1.33 -21.71
N VAL A 373 26.20 -2.12 -22.65
CA VAL A 373 26.50 -1.69 -24.03
C VAL A 373 25.83 -2.63 -25.02
N LEU A 374 25.67 -2.20 -26.26
CA LEU A 374 25.14 -3.06 -27.32
C LEU A 374 26.08 -4.26 -27.55
N ALA A 375 25.47 -5.42 -27.78
CA ALA A 375 26.18 -6.62 -28.22
C ALA A 375 26.82 -6.39 -29.59
N GLU A 376 27.85 -7.18 -29.93
CA GLU A 376 28.47 -7.11 -31.26
C GLU A 376 27.43 -7.41 -32.35
N GLY A 377 27.35 -6.55 -33.36
CA GLY A 377 26.36 -6.63 -34.44
C GLY A 377 24.95 -6.12 -34.08
N ALA A 378 24.70 -5.70 -32.83
CA ALA A 378 23.44 -5.07 -32.46
C ALA A 378 23.45 -3.56 -32.78
N ASP A 379 22.33 -3.06 -33.31
CA ASP A 379 22.10 -1.64 -33.66
C ASP A 379 21.10 -0.96 -32.70
N GLY A 380 20.69 -1.65 -31.63
CA GLY A 380 19.71 -1.18 -30.67
C GLY A 380 18.27 -1.14 -31.18
N LYS A 381 17.99 -1.51 -32.43
CA LYS A 381 16.62 -1.56 -32.96
C LYS A 381 15.89 -2.79 -32.41
N PRO A 382 14.68 -2.63 -31.85
CA PRO A 382 13.87 -3.75 -31.41
C PRO A 382 13.52 -4.70 -32.57
N ARG A 383 13.69 -6.01 -32.36
CA ARG A 383 13.35 -7.06 -33.33
C ARG A 383 12.41 -8.10 -32.71
N PRO A 384 11.58 -8.79 -33.51
CA PRO A 384 10.74 -9.88 -33.03
C PRO A 384 11.55 -11.03 -32.40
N GLY A 385 12.76 -11.27 -32.92
CA GLY A 385 13.67 -12.32 -32.45
C GLY A 385 14.46 -11.98 -31.19
N ASP A 386 14.30 -10.78 -30.61
CA ASP A 386 15.00 -10.44 -29.37
C ASP A 386 14.49 -11.32 -28.23
N GLU A 387 15.42 -11.95 -27.52
CA GLU A 387 15.15 -12.74 -26.32
C GLU A 387 15.42 -11.95 -25.03
N PHE A 388 14.67 -12.30 -23.99
CA PHE A 388 14.71 -11.69 -22.66
C PHE A 388 14.76 -12.78 -21.60
N THR A 389 15.84 -12.82 -20.83
CA THR A 389 16.02 -13.74 -19.70
C THR A 389 15.62 -13.06 -18.40
N PHE A 390 14.60 -13.61 -17.75
CA PHE A 390 14.04 -13.11 -16.50
C PHE A 390 14.48 -13.99 -15.33
N PRO A 391 15.26 -13.45 -14.40
CA PRO A 391 15.51 -14.11 -13.12
C PRO A 391 14.22 -14.25 -12.30
N PHE A 392 14.13 -15.30 -11.50
CA PHE A 392 13.16 -15.42 -10.41
C PHE A 392 13.77 -14.81 -9.15
N TYR A 393 13.38 -13.58 -8.81
CA TYR A 393 13.91 -12.89 -7.64
C TYR A 393 13.24 -13.41 -6.37
N ARG A 394 14.05 -13.96 -5.46
CA ARG A 394 13.60 -14.42 -4.15
C ARG A 394 13.50 -13.24 -3.20
N LEU A 395 12.31 -13.02 -2.67
CA LEU A 395 12.00 -11.92 -1.77
C LEU A 395 12.11 -12.37 -0.32
N GLU A 396 12.68 -11.52 0.52
CA GLU A 396 12.62 -11.68 1.97
C GLU A 396 11.18 -11.54 2.48
N THR A 397 10.91 -12.11 3.66
CA THR A 397 9.61 -12.08 4.33
C THR A 397 9.01 -10.67 4.38
N ARG A 398 9.82 -9.64 4.65
CA ARG A 398 9.35 -8.24 4.70
C ARG A 398 8.67 -7.82 3.40
N HIS A 399 9.30 -8.06 2.24
CA HIS A 399 8.72 -7.71 0.93
C HIS A 399 7.52 -8.59 0.58
N VAL A 400 7.56 -9.89 0.88
CA VAL A 400 6.44 -10.81 0.65
C VAL A 400 5.20 -10.34 1.42
N GLN A 401 5.37 -10.06 2.72
CA GLN A 401 4.25 -9.61 3.54
C GLN A 401 3.84 -8.16 3.24
N THR A 402 4.74 -7.30 2.77
CA THR A 402 4.35 -5.97 2.25
C THR A 402 3.47 -6.09 1.02
N ILE A 403 3.79 -6.99 0.08
CA ILE A 403 2.92 -7.29 -1.08
C ILE A 403 1.56 -7.77 -0.59
N ASN A 404 1.50 -8.75 0.33
CA ASN A 404 0.23 -9.22 0.89
C ASN A 404 -0.54 -8.10 1.61
N ALA A 405 0.14 -7.22 2.34
CA ALA A 405 -0.46 -6.09 3.02
C ALA A 405 -1.08 -5.09 2.03
N ILE A 406 -0.44 -4.82 0.89
CA ILE A 406 -1.01 -4.01 -0.19
C ILE A 406 -2.27 -4.69 -0.74
N MET A 407 -2.24 -6.01 -0.93
CA MET A 407 -3.42 -6.77 -1.39
C MET A 407 -4.58 -6.68 -0.37
N LEU A 408 -4.27 -6.76 0.92
CA LEU A 408 -5.26 -6.62 1.99
C LEU A 408 -5.80 -5.19 2.09
N ASN A 409 -4.96 -4.15 2.04
CA ASN A 409 -5.40 -2.75 2.10
C ASN A 409 -6.42 -2.41 1.00
N GLU A 410 -6.19 -2.93 -0.20
CA GLU A 410 -7.08 -2.75 -1.35
C GLU A 410 -8.32 -3.68 -1.31
N ALA A 411 -8.48 -4.49 -0.27
CA ALA A 411 -9.60 -5.42 -0.13
C ALA A 411 -10.88 -4.80 0.47
N HIS A 412 -10.89 -3.50 0.78
CA HIS A 412 -11.99 -2.84 1.50
C HIS A 412 -13.30 -2.75 0.68
N SER A 413 -13.23 -2.99 -0.63
CA SER A 413 -14.37 -2.94 -1.55
C SER A 413 -14.79 -4.31 -2.10
N ILE A 414 -14.22 -5.41 -1.59
CA ILE A 414 -14.44 -6.78 -2.07
C ILE A 414 -14.98 -7.68 -0.96
N SER A 415 -15.42 -8.89 -1.31
CA SER A 415 -15.98 -9.85 -0.35
C SER A 415 -15.20 -11.15 -0.25
N THR A 416 -14.21 -11.39 -1.10
CA THR A 416 -13.54 -12.70 -1.21
C THR A 416 -12.02 -12.57 -1.31
N ILE A 417 -11.30 -13.29 -0.44
CA ILE A 417 -9.87 -13.52 -0.56
C ILE A 417 -9.65 -15.01 -0.84
N VAL A 418 -8.88 -15.35 -1.87
CA VAL A 418 -8.41 -16.71 -2.16
C VAL A 418 -7.01 -16.88 -1.56
N PHE A 419 -6.77 -18.03 -0.95
CA PHE A 419 -5.47 -18.38 -0.38
C PHE A 419 -5.19 -19.88 -0.59
N HIS A 420 -3.94 -20.31 -0.40
CA HIS A 420 -3.56 -21.72 -0.50
C HIS A 420 -3.46 -22.37 0.88
N SER A 421 -2.59 -21.88 1.76
CA SER A 421 -2.45 -22.34 3.15
C SER A 421 -3.00 -21.34 4.17
N GLU A 422 -3.62 -21.86 5.24
CA GLU A 422 -4.09 -21.05 6.37
C GLU A 422 -2.93 -20.39 7.12
N ALA A 423 -1.77 -21.06 7.20
CA ALA A 423 -0.58 -20.52 7.85
C ALA A 423 -0.04 -19.27 7.14
N ALA A 424 0.06 -19.29 5.80
CA ALA A 424 0.49 -18.11 5.05
C ALA A 424 -0.55 -16.98 5.10
N LEU A 425 -1.85 -17.30 5.04
CA LEU A 425 -2.92 -16.32 5.23
C LEU A 425 -2.82 -15.67 6.62
N ARG A 426 -2.61 -16.45 7.68
CA ARG A 426 -2.45 -15.95 9.04
C ARG A 426 -1.29 -14.97 9.10
N LYS A 427 -0.10 -15.37 8.64
CA LYS A 427 1.09 -14.53 8.64
C LYS A 427 0.86 -13.20 7.89
N ALA A 428 0.17 -13.24 6.75
CA ALA A 428 -0.18 -12.05 5.97
C ALA A 428 -1.11 -11.10 6.73
N VAL A 429 -2.12 -11.65 7.42
CA VAL A 429 -3.09 -10.88 8.20
C VAL A 429 -2.44 -10.29 9.45
N GLU A 430 -1.65 -11.08 10.18
CA GLU A 430 -0.88 -10.64 11.36
C GLU A 430 0.05 -9.49 10.98
N PHE A 431 0.86 -9.66 9.92
CA PHE A 431 1.73 -8.59 9.42
C PHE A 431 0.94 -7.33 9.03
N TYR A 432 -0.22 -7.48 8.37
CA TYR A 432 -1.07 -6.34 8.04
C TYR A 432 -1.66 -5.65 9.27
N ILE A 433 -1.93 -6.35 10.38
CA ILE A 433 -2.46 -5.82 11.66
C ILE A 433 -1.36 -5.21 12.55
N ASP A 434 -0.13 -5.70 12.44
CA ASP A 434 1.02 -5.14 13.15
C ASP A 434 1.70 -4.02 12.37
N TYR A 435 1.40 -3.87 11.07
CA TYR A 435 1.97 -2.82 10.25
C TYR A 435 1.77 -1.44 10.90
N PRO A 436 2.83 -0.62 11.07
CA PRO A 436 2.71 0.67 11.73
C PRO A 436 1.66 1.56 11.06
N VAL A 437 0.72 2.11 11.84
CA VAL A 437 -0.10 3.22 11.36
C VAL A 437 0.80 4.44 11.35
N GLY A 438 1.12 4.94 10.16
CA GLY A 438 1.98 6.11 10.03
C GLY A 438 1.42 7.34 10.75
N ASP A 439 2.26 8.03 11.51
CA ASP A 439 2.11 9.47 11.82
C ASP A 439 2.51 10.35 10.62
N LYS A 440 3.13 9.75 9.60
CA LYS A 440 3.76 10.41 8.45
C LYS A 440 2.83 10.52 7.23
N GLY A 441 1.72 11.23 7.39
CA GLY A 441 0.91 11.67 6.24
C GLY A 441 0.11 10.60 5.51
N GLY A 442 -0.72 11.04 4.55
CA GLY A 442 -1.84 10.30 3.94
C GLY A 442 -1.47 9.18 2.96
N HIS A 443 -0.31 8.53 3.14
CA HIS A 443 0.18 7.44 2.30
C HIS A 443 0.58 6.19 3.10
N SER A 444 0.09 6.07 4.33
CA SER A 444 0.27 4.86 5.14
C SER A 444 -0.58 3.71 4.59
N LEU A 445 -0.04 2.48 4.59
CA LEU A 445 -0.77 1.25 4.25
C LEU A 445 -2.04 1.05 5.08
N ARG A 446 -2.12 1.69 6.25
CA ARG A 446 -3.28 1.65 7.13
C ARG A 446 -3.76 3.06 7.48
N ASP A 447 -4.08 3.85 6.47
CA ASP A 447 -4.88 5.07 6.66
C ASP A 447 -6.35 4.70 6.77
N VAL A 448 -6.79 4.51 8.01
CA VAL A 448 -8.20 4.41 8.36
C VAL A 448 -8.67 5.82 8.69
N GLY A 449 -9.56 6.35 7.86
CA GLY A 449 -10.16 7.65 8.06
C GLY A 449 -10.90 7.70 9.40
N LEU A 450 -10.93 8.90 10.00
CA LEU A 450 -11.65 9.17 11.24
C LEU A 450 -13.19 9.08 11.11
N ALA A 451 -13.70 8.78 9.91
CA ALA A 451 -15.12 8.66 9.67
C ALA A 451 -15.65 7.34 10.24
N THR A 452 -16.76 7.41 10.99
CA THR A 452 -17.40 6.25 11.64
C THR A 452 -17.88 5.17 10.67
N ASN A 453 -17.91 5.44 9.37
CA ASN A 453 -18.36 4.53 8.31
C ASN A 453 -17.27 4.22 7.27
N ASP A 454 -15.98 4.35 7.61
CA ASP A 454 -14.90 4.02 6.66
C ASP A 454 -14.89 2.51 6.31
N PRO A 455 -15.04 2.13 5.03
CA PRO A 455 -14.91 0.73 4.59
C PRO A 455 -13.60 0.05 5.02
N ARG A 456 -12.49 0.81 5.10
CA ARG A 456 -11.19 0.31 5.54
C ARG A 456 -11.18 -0.04 7.01
N PHE A 457 -11.91 0.71 7.84
CA PHE A 457 -12.12 0.37 9.24
C PHE A 457 -12.86 -0.96 9.39
N PHE A 458 -13.96 -1.16 8.65
CA PHE A 458 -14.72 -2.41 8.69
C PHE A 458 -13.91 -3.60 8.17
N LEU A 459 -13.11 -3.39 7.13
CA LEU A 459 -12.17 -4.40 6.66
C LEU A 459 -11.18 -4.77 7.78
N PHE A 460 -10.58 -3.78 8.45
CA PHE A 460 -9.63 -4.04 9.52
C PHE A 460 -10.24 -4.87 10.64
N VAL A 461 -11.45 -4.52 11.11
CA VAL A 461 -12.18 -5.30 12.13
C VAL A 461 -12.38 -6.75 11.68
N LYS A 462 -12.75 -6.96 10.40
CA LYS A 462 -12.88 -8.30 9.82
C LYS A 462 -11.55 -9.04 9.79
N LEU A 463 -10.45 -8.37 9.43
CA LEU A 463 -9.13 -8.99 9.41
C LEU A 463 -8.65 -9.38 10.82
N VAL A 464 -8.95 -8.60 11.85
CA VAL A 464 -8.69 -8.97 13.26
C VAL A 464 -9.50 -10.22 13.65
N GLN A 465 -10.80 -10.27 13.30
CA GLN A 465 -11.62 -11.46 13.53
C GLN A 465 -11.09 -12.69 12.77
N LEU A 466 -10.62 -12.49 11.54
CA LEU A 466 -10.00 -13.54 10.74
C LEU A 466 -8.70 -14.05 11.36
N ALA A 467 -7.85 -13.17 11.89
CA ALA A 467 -6.63 -13.56 12.59
C ALA A 467 -6.95 -14.53 13.74
N ARG A 468 -7.94 -14.20 14.56
CA ARG A 468 -8.43 -15.08 15.65
C ARG A 468 -8.91 -16.43 15.13
N LEU A 469 -9.70 -16.44 14.04
CA LEU A 469 -10.18 -17.69 13.42
C LEU A 469 -9.05 -18.57 12.92
N LEU A 470 -7.91 -17.99 12.54
CA LEU A 470 -6.71 -18.70 12.12
C LEU A 470 -5.82 -19.13 13.31
N GLY A 471 -6.28 -18.93 14.54
CA GLY A 471 -5.53 -19.24 15.77
C GLY A 471 -4.39 -18.27 16.04
N SER A 472 -4.53 -17.01 15.62
CA SER A 472 -3.65 -15.93 16.04
C SER A 472 -4.02 -15.50 17.46
N SER A 473 -3.00 -15.39 18.31
CA SER A 473 -3.10 -14.87 19.68
C SER A 473 -3.28 -13.35 19.73
N ILE A 474 -3.23 -12.66 18.58
CA ILE A 474 -3.24 -11.20 18.46
C ILE A 474 -4.39 -10.51 19.19
N MET A 475 -5.43 -11.17 19.71
CA MET A 475 -6.42 -10.55 20.59
C MET A 475 -7.30 -11.59 21.34
N ASP A 476 -6.74 -12.49 22.16
CA ASP A 476 -7.51 -13.45 22.99
C ASP A 476 -8.20 -12.82 24.22
N ALA A 477 -8.11 -11.51 24.39
CA ALA A 477 -8.83 -10.77 25.41
C ALA A 477 -10.34 -10.69 25.12
N GLU A 478 -11.13 -11.67 25.57
CA GLU A 478 -12.53 -11.39 25.89
C GLU A 478 -12.57 -10.36 27.05
N PRO A 479 -13.53 -9.40 27.05
CA PRO A 479 -13.60 -8.36 28.08
C PRO A 479 -13.69 -8.85 29.53
N ASN A 480 -13.98 -10.14 29.74
CA ASN A 480 -14.04 -10.76 31.06
C ASN A 480 -12.77 -11.54 31.43
N GLU A 481 -11.97 -12.02 30.47
CA GLU A 481 -10.69 -12.68 30.78
C GLU A 481 -9.57 -11.66 31.07
N ASP A 482 -9.70 -10.44 30.53
CA ASP A 482 -8.80 -9.32 30.82
C ASP A 482 -8.79 -8.92 32.30
N ASP A 483 -9.93 -9.02 32.98
CA ASP A 483 -10.02 -8.67 34.39
C ASP A 483 -9.15 -9.61 35.25
N ASP A 484 -9.24 -10.93 35.00
CA ASP A 484 -8.45 -11.94 35.68
C ASP A 484 -6.96 -11.83 35.34
N LEU A 485 -6.64 -11.53 34.08
CA LEU A 485 -5.27 -11.29 33.64
C LEU A 485 -4.65 -10.08 34.34
N VAL A 486 -5.34 -8.94 34.35
CA VAL A 486 -4.90 -7.73 35.05
C VAL A 486 -4.76 -8.01 36.54
N ILE A 487 -5.70 -8.74 37.16
CA ILE A 487 -5.59 -9.17 38.57
C ILE A 487 -4.34 -10.03 38.79
N GLN A 488 -4.04 -10.97 37.89
CA GLN A 488 -2.85 -11.81 37.98
C GLN A 488 -1.57 -10.97 37.87
N VAL A 489 -1.52 -10.00 36.96
CA VAL A 489 -0.42 -9.04 36.81
C VAL A 489 -0.27 -8.19 38.08
N LEU A 490 -1.37 -7.68 38.65
CA LEU A 490 -1.33 -6.90 39.89
C LEU A 490 -0.70 -7.66 41.07
N ARG A 491 -0.89 -8.99 41.12
CA ARG A 491 -0.28 -9.86 42.16
C ARG A 491 1.21 -10.12 41.92
N THR A 492 1.65 -10.14 40.68
CA THR A 492 2.96 -10.70 40.30
C THR A 492 3.95 -9.68 39.75
N ALA A 493 3.49 -8.51 39.30
CA ALA A 493 4.33 -7.48 38.70
C ALA A 493 5.37 -6.95 39.69
N VAL A 494 6.62 -6.93 39.26
CA VAL A 494 7.75 -6.37 40.02
C VAL A 494 8.40 -5.27 39.18
N PRO A 495 8.23 -3.98 39.52
CA PRO A 495 8.78 -2.87 38.76
C PRO A 495 10.31 -2.95 38.74
N VAL A 496 10.89 -2.60 37.60
CA VAL A 496 12.30 -2.89 37.30
C VAL A 496 13.24 -2.03 38.16
N HIS A 497 12.96 -0.74 38.41
CA HIS A 497 13.92 0.13 39.12
C HIS A 497 13.38 1.26 40.02
N SER A 498 12.07 1.43 40.20
CA SER A 498 11.59 2.48 41.12
C SER A 498 10.19 2.22 41.64
N ASN A 499 9.94 2.70 42.86
CA ASN A 499 8.58 2.89 43.38
C ASN A 499 7.91 4.13 42.74
N HIS A 500 8.44 4.63 41.62
CA HIS A 500 7.87 5.78 40.93
C HIS A 500 6.52 5.39 40.33
N PRO A 501 5.42 6.10 40.62
CA PRO A 501 4.08 5.68 40.22
C PRO A 501 3.92 5.42 38.72
N VAL A 502 4.55 6.24 37.86
CA VAL A 502 4.50 6.07 36.40
C VAL A 502 5.23 4.79 35.96
N ALA A 503 6.33 4.44 36.61
CA ALA A 503 7.10 3.24 36.27
C ALA A 503 6.32 1.96 36.62
N VAL A 504 5.62 1.97 37.75
CA VAL A 504 4.74 0.86 38.16
C VAL A 504 3.59 0.70 37.16
N VAL A 505 2.97 1.81 36.73
CA VAL A 505 1.93 1.78 35.69
C VAL A 505 2.46 1.23 34.37
N MET A 506 3.60 1.73 33.87
CA MET A 506 4.21 1.24 32.62
C MET A 506 4.53 -0.26 32.71
N THR A 507 5.03 -0.72 33.87
CA THR A 507 5.32 -2.15 34.11
C THR A 507 4.04 -2.97 34.01
N VAL A 508 2.96 -2.55 34.68
CA VAL A 508 1.68 -3.26 34.61
C VAL A 508 1.10 -3.26 33.20
N LEU A 509 1.10 -2.13 32.50
CA LEU A 509 0.62 -2.07 31.11
C LEU A 509 1.41 -3.01 30.20
N MET A 510 2.75 -2.98 30.28
CA MET A 510 3.61 -3.87 29.48
C MET A 510 3.41 -5.35 29.82
N GLU A 511 3.28 -5.69 31.10
CA GLU A 511 3.13 -7.09 31.53
C GLU A 511 1.74 -7.64 31.22
N VAL A 512 0.70 -6.78 31.20
CA VAL A 512 -0.61 -7.14 30.63
C VAL A 512 -0.46 -7.45 29.15
N LEU A 513 0.19 -6.57 28.37
CA LEU A 513 0.42 -6.81 26.94
C LEU A 513 1.20 -8.10 26.67
N GLU A 514 2.28 -8.33 27.41
CA GLU A 514 3.14 -9.52 27.25
C GLU A 514 2.36 -10.81 27.51
N ARG A 515 1.49 -10.84 28.52
CA ARG A 515 0.69 -12.03 28.82
C ARG A 515 -0.53 -12.19 27.91
N SER A 516 -1.01 -11.11 27.31
CA SER A 516 -2.02 -11.14 26.25
C SER A 516 -1.44 -11.47 24.87
N ASP A 517 -0.12 -11.68 24.76
CA ASP A 517 0.61 -11.83 23.50
C ASP A 517 0.38 -10.67 22.51
N LEU A 518 0.26 -9.45 23.07
CA LEU A 518 0.04 -8.21 22.35
C LEU A 518 1.30 -7.37 22.27
N THR A 519 1.48 -6.66 21.16
CA THR A 519 2.53 -5.64 21.02
C THR A 519 1.99 -4.25 21.34
N VAL A 520 2.87 -3.36 21.82
CA VAL A 520 2.54 -1.93 22.01
C VAL A 520 2.02 -1.32 20.70
N GLY A 521 2.59 -1.71 19.56
CA GLY A 521 2.17 -1.25 18.23
C GLY A 521 0.74 -1.66 17.87
N ALA A 522 0.39 -2.93 18.04
CA ALA A 522 -0.95 -3.43 17.77
C ALA A 522 -2.01 -2.69 18.58
N VAL A 523 -1.77 -2.51 19.88
CA VAL A 523 -2.72 -1.84 20.79
C VAL A 523 -2.78 -0.34 20.56
N TYR A 524 -1.65 0.32 20.28
CA TYR A 524 -1.65 1.72 19.87
C TYR A 524 -2.48 1.95 18.60
N ASN A 525 -2.31 1.08 17.60
CA ASN A 525 -3.08 1.14 16.36
C ASN A 525 -4.58 0.99 16.65
N LEU A 526 -4.96 0.05 17.54
CA LEU A 526 -6.34 -0.15 17.96
C LEU A 526 -6.93 1.07 18.68
N ASP A 527 -6.21 1.63 19.65
CA ASP A 527 -6.63 2.82 20.39
C ASP A 527 -6.91 4.01 19.45
N ARG A 528 -6.09 4.17 18.39
CA ARG A 528 -6.29 5.19 17.36
C ARG A 528 -7.50 4.92 16.47
N MET A 529 -7.72 3.65 16.12
CA MET A 529 -8.81 3.25 15.23
C MET A 529 -10.16 3.21 15.92
N LEU A 530 -10.19 2.98 17.23
CA LEU A 530 -11.39 2.80 18.04
C LEU A 530 -11.53 3.90 19.10
N PRO A 531 -11.54 5.20 18.73
CA PRO A 531 -11.50 6.30 19.71
C PRO A 531 -12.75 6.37 20.61
N HIS A 532 -13.82 5.68 20.21
CA HIS A 532 -15.07 5.56 20.98
C HIS A 532 -15.05 4.42 22.00
N LEU A 533 -14.13 3.46 21.86
CA LEU A 533 -13.90 2.45 22.88
C LEU A 533 -12.96 3.00 23.94
N PRO A 534 -13.08 2.56 25.20
CA PRO A 534 -12.08 2.87 26.20
C PRO A 534 -10.73 2.31 25.75
N GLY A 535 -9.76 3.21 25.54
CA GLY A 535 -8.41 2.80 25.12
C GLY A 535 -7.74 1.91 26.15
N HIS A 536 -6.71 1.16 25.74
CA HIS A 536 -6.00 0.20 26.58
C HIS A 536 -5.67 0.69 28.01
N PRO A 537 -5.07 1.88 28.22
CA PRO A 537 -4.80 2.35 29.59
C PRO A 537 -6.07 2.57 30.43
N LYS A 538 -7.21 2.87 29.79
CA LYS A 538 -8.49 3.04 30.47
C LYS A 538 -9.10 1.69 30.86
N ASN A 539 -9.01 0.67 30.01
CA ASN A 539 -9.50 -0.68 30.34
C ASN A 539 -8.77 -1.21 31.56
N VAL A 540 -7.43 -1.22 31.53
CA VAL A 540 -6.61 -1.69 32.66
C VAL A 540 -6.88 -0.86 33.92
N TYR A 541 -6.99 0.46 33.79
CA TYR A 541 -7.34 1.34 34.90
C TYR A 541 -8.69 0.97 35.55
N GLU A 542 -9.73 0.71 34.76
CA GLU A 542 -11.05 0.37 35.30
C GLU A 542 -11.03 -0.94 36.09
N VAL A 543 -10.27 -1.94 35.65
CA VAL A 543 -10.06 -3.19 36.40
C VAL A 543 -9.32 -2.93 37.70
N VAL A 544 -8.23 -2.15 37.66
CA VAL A 544 -7.45 -1.78 38.85
C VAL A 544 -8.32 -1.06 39.89
N GLN A 545 -9.24 -0.20 39.46
CA GLN A 545 -10.14 0.50 40.37
C GLN A 545 -11.19 -0.41 41.01
N LYS A 546 -11.57 -1.50 40.33
CA LYS A 546 -12.55 -2.50 40.83
C LYS A 546 -11.90 -3.63 41.63
N ALA A 547 -10.59 -3.88 41.47
CA ALA A 547 -9.89 -5.00 42.10
C ALA A 547 -9.85 -4.89 43.63
N ALA A 548 -9.99 -6.04 44.30
CA ALA A 548 -9.95 -6.14 45.76
C ALA A 548 -8.52 -5.91 46.32
N PRO A 549 -8.35 -5.36 47.54
CA PRO A 549 -7.02 -5.05 48.10
C PRO A 549 -6.02 -6.20 48.11
N GLU A 550 -6.49 -7.44 48.29
CA GLU A 550 -5.71 -8.68 48.28
C GLU A 550 -5.15 -9.05 46.90
N ASN A 551 -5.62 -8.41 45.83
CA ASN A 551 -5.10 -8.59 44.48
C ASN A 551 -3.83 -7.78 44.21
N PHE A 552 -3.41 -6.92 45.14
CA PHE A 552 -2.24 -6.07 44.99
C PHE A 552 -1.07 -6.62 45.80
N ASN A 553 0.12 -6.59 45.20
CA ASN A 553 1.35 -6.82 45.93
C ASN A 553 1.91 -5.49 46.47
N GLN A 554 3.02 -5.55 47.21
CA GLN A 554 3.63 -4.36 47.83
C GLN A 554 3.99 -3.24 46.85
N TYR A 555 4.18 -3.55 45.56
CA TYR A 555 4.54 -2.58 44.53
C TYR A 555 3.33 -1.99 43.81
N THR A 556 2.27 -2.77 43.62
CA THR A 556 1.10 -2.36 42.82
C THR A 556 0.01 -1.67 43.64
N THR A 557 0.06 -1.73 44.98
CA THR A 557 -0.93 -1.06 45.85
C THR A 557 -1.11 0.44 45.56
N VAL A 558 -0.04 1.14 45.17
CA VAL A 558 -0.07 2.57 44.83
C VAL A 558 -1.02 2.88 43.67
N LEU A 559 -1.22 1.93 42.74
CA LEU A 559 -1.96 2.10 41.50
C LEU A 559 -3.43 2.49 41.73
N ARG A 560 -4.03 2.04 42.83
CA ARG A 560 -5.43 2.37 43.20
C ARG A 560 -5.63 3.87 43.43
N THR A 561 -4.58 4.55 43.88
CA THR A 561 -4.63 5.98 44.21
C THR A 561 -4.29 6.89 43.02
N LEU A 562 -3.79 6.31 41.92
CA LEU A 562 -3.36 7.08 40.76
C LEU A 562 -4.55 7.40 39.86
N PRO A 563 -4.71 8.66 39.41
CA PRO A 563 -5.80 9.03 38.54
C PRO A 563 -5.51 8.58 37.09
N LEU A 564 -6.56 8.33 36.30
CA LEU A 564 -6.47 7.92 34.89
C LEU A 564 -5.49 8.76 34.01
N PRO A 565 -5.30 10.09 34.21
CA PRO A 565 -4.29 10.85 33.46
C PRO A 565 -2.86 10.33 33.61
N ILE A 566 -2.48 9.79 34.78
CA ILE A 566 -1.15 9.15 34.98
C ILE A 566 -1.04 7.91 34.09
N TRP A 567 -2.12 7.13 33.97
CA TRP A 567 -2.19 5.92 33.14
C TRP A 567 -2.04 6.22 31.67
N LYS A 568 -2.76 7.24 31.19
CA LYS A 568 -2.62 7.73 29.81
C LYS A 568 -1.21 8.24 29.54
N TYR A 569 -0.63 9.02 30.45
CA TYR A 569 0.73 9.51 30.32
C TYR A 569 1.76 8.37 30.24
N ALA A 570 1.65 7.37 31.11
CA ALA A 570 2.50 6.18 31.08
C ALA A 570 2.41 5.42 29.74
N TRP A 571 1.18 5.27 29.23
CA TRP A 571 0.93 4.65 27.92
C TRP A 571 1.56 5.46 26.78
N ASP A 572 1.37 6.78 26.76
CA ASP A 572 1.97 7.66 25.76
C ASP A 572 3.50 7.56 25.75
N VAL A 573 4.14 7.43 26.91
CA VAL A 573 5.60 7.22 27.02
C VAL A 573 6.02 5.88 26.40
N LEU A 574 5.29 4.79 26.68
CA LEU A 574 5.53 3.47 26.09
C LEU A 574 5.39 3.50 24.56
N VAL A 575 4.30 4.09 24.07
CA VAL A 575 4.03 4.24 22.64
C VAL A 575 5.13 5.05 21.96
N ARG A 576 5.53 6.20 22.51
CA ARG A 576 6.62 7.01 21.95
C ARG A 576 7.92 6.22 21.87
N LYS A 577 8.28 5.47 22.91
CA LYS A 577 9.49 4.62 22.85
C LYS A 577 9.38 3.52 21.82
N TYR A 578 8.22 2.86 21.71
CA TYR A 578 7.97 1.90 20.65
C TYR A 578 8.15 2.52 19.25
N LEU A 579 7.56 3.69 19.00
CA LEU A 579 7.68 4.39 17.72
C LEU A 579 9.12 4.85 17.43
N GLN A 580 9.87 5.30 18.45
CA GLN A 580 11.29 5.66 18.31
C GLN A 580 12.17 4.47 17.93
N VAL A 581 12.01 3.33 18.61
CA VAL A 581 12.80 2.12 18.34
C VAL A 581 12.55 1.58 16.94
N ASN A 582 11.34 1.76 16.40
CA ASN A 582 10.96 1.33 15.06
C ASN A 582 11.20 2.40 13.98
N ASN A 583 11.97 3.46 14.27
CA ASN A 583 12.29 4.56 13.34
C ASN A 583 11.05 5.25 12.71
N VAL A 584 9.93 5.31 13.44
CA VAL A 584 8.66 5.88 12.95
C VAL A 584 8.58 7.39 13.17
N VAL A 585 9.40 8.01 14.04
CA VAL A 585 9.38 9.46 14.30
C VAL A 585 10.81 10.02 14.40
N ASP A 586 11.08 11.14 13.71
CA ASP A 586 12.42 11.78 13.62
C ASP A 586 12.51 13.13 14.36
N ASN A 587 11.52 13.49 15.19
CA ASN A 587 11.49 14.77 15.92
C ASN A 587 11.45 14.56 17.44
N GLN A 588 12.46 15.11 18.14
CA GLN A 588 12.45 15.27 19.59
C GLN A 588 11.62 16.52 19.96
N GLU A 589 10.34 16.35 20.28
CA GLU A 589 9.64 17.32 21.13
C GLU A 589 9.83 16.92 22.61
N GLU A 590 10.36 17.84 23.41
CA GLU A 590 10.59 17.65 24.85
C GLU A 590 9.27 17.38 25.61
N LEU A 591 9.33 16.42 26.54
CA LEU A 591 8.19 15.97 27.32
C LEU A 591 7.92 16.95 28.48
N ILE A 592 7.02 17.92 28.30
CA ILE A 592 6.59 18.78 29.41
C ILE A 592 5.55 18.02 30.24
N MET A 593 5.92 17.61 31.46
CA MET A 593 4.99 17.08 32.45
C MET A 593 3.84 18.09 32.69
N PRO A 594 2.56 17.69 32.52
CA PRO A 594 1.43 18.57 32.84
C PRO A 594 1.53 19.09 34.30
N PRO A 595 1.22 20.37 34.58
CA PRO A 595 1.35 20.98 35.91
C PRO A 595 0.61 20.25 37.05
N MET A 596 -0.41 19.48 36.70
CA MET A 596 -1.15 18.61 37.64
C MET A 596 -0.28 17.47 38.19
N LEU A 597 0.66 16.94 37.38
CA LEU A 597 1.51 15.79 37.72
C LEU A 597 2.66 16.18 38.65
N SER A 598 3.19 17.40 38.52
CA SER A 598 4.19 17.93 39.47
C SER A 598 3.63 18.07 40.89
N HIS A 599 2.33 18.35 41.01
CA HIS A 599 1.66 18.48 42.31
C HIS A 599 1.44 17.11 42.98
N ILE A 600 1.02 16.10 42.21
CA ILE A 600 0.86 14.72 42.70
C ILE A 600 2.21 14.12 43.13
N ASN A 601 3.29 14.37 42.38
CA ASN A 601 4.64 13.94 42.73
C ASN A 601 5.13 14.63 44.02
N ALA A 602 4.88 15.93 44.18
CA ALA A 602 5.20 16.67 45.41
C ALA A 602 4.42 16.14 46.63
N GLN A 603 3.14 15.81 46.44
CA GLN A 603 2.27 15.27 47.49
C GLN A 603 2.68 13.85 47.90
N TRP A 604 3.10 13.01 46.95
CA TRP A 604 3.65 11.68 47.22
C TRP A 604 5.00 11.74 47.96
N ARG A 605 5.92 12.62 47.53
CA ARG A 605 7.19 12.88 48.24
C ARG A 605 6.95 13.31 49.70
N SER A 606 5.89 14.10 49.94
CA SER A 606 5.47 14.49 51.29
C SER A 606 4.96 13.32 52.13
N SER A 607 4.19 12.39 51.54
CA SER A 607 3.66 11.22 52.25
C SER A 607 4.69 10.12 52.55
N VAL A 608 5.70 9.96 51.70
CA VAL A 608 6.82 9.01 51.94
C VAL A 608 7.77 9.54 53.02
N ALA A 609 7.98 10.87 53.06
CA ALA A 609 8.79 11.53 54.09
C ALA A 609 8.16 11.42 55.49
N THR A 610 6.82 11.26 55.61
CA THR A 610 6.15 11.10 56.90
C THR A 610 6.14 9.67 57.44
N ASN A 611 6.40 8.65 56.61
CA ASN A 611 6.37 7.23 57.00
C ASN A 611 7.75 6.60 57.26
N SER A 612 8.82 7.40 57.29
CA SER A 612 10.17 6.93 57.57
C SER A 612 10.80 7.66 58.76
N ARG A 613 10.35 7.30 59.98
CA ARG A 613 11.10 7.52 61.23
C ARG A 613 11.62 6.17 61.73
N PRO A 614 12.94 5.91 61.72
CA PRO A 614 13.52 4.82 62.47
C PRO A 614 13.74 5.23 63.93
N GLU A 615 13.31 4.39 64.86
CA GLU A 615 13.70 4.47 66.26
C GLU A 615 15.22 4.23 66.40
N VAL A 616 15.84 5.09 67.21
CA VAL A 616 17.28 5.07 67.53
C VAL A 616 17.52 4.09 68.67
N MET A 617 18.37 3.08 68.47
CA MET A 617 19.16 2.50 69.56
C MET A 617 20.45 1.85 69.04
N GLY A 618 21.59 2.18 69.67
CA GLY A 618 22.82 1.38 69.61
C GLY A 618 23.99 2.01 68.87
N SER A 619 24.83 2.73 69.60
CA SER A 619 26.14 3.27 69.20
C SER A 619 27.28 2.25 69.29
N ILE A 620 28.40 2.55 68.59
CA ILE A 620 29.83 2.11 68.75
C ILE A 620 30.34 1.09 67.70
N PRO A 621 31.60 1.16 67.16
CA PRO A 621 32.46 2.30 66.78
C PRO A 621 33.04 2.20 65.33
N ARG A 622 33.61 3.32 64.86
CA ARG A 622 34.43 3.41 63.63
C ARG A 622 35.70 2.56 63.70
N VAL A 623 35.93 1.76 62.67
CA VAL A 623 37.26 1.25 62.29
C VAL A 623 37.62 1.85 60.92
N ARG A 624 38.74 2.56 60.87
CA ARG A 624 39.42 2.96 59.63
C ARG A 624 40.12 1.73 59.04
N HIS A 625 39.94 1.50 57.75
CA HIS A 625 40.95 0.79 56.96
C HIS A 625 41.20 1.52 55.65
N ASP A 626 42.46 1.86 55.45
CA ASP A 626 43.05 2.39 54.24
C ASP A 626 43.10 1.34 53.13
N GLY A 627 42.91 1.83 51.90
CA GLY A 627 43.69 1.47 50.72
C GLY A 627 43.55 0.07 50.14
N HIS A 628 43.02 -0.03 48.91
CA HIS A 628 43.66 -0.83 47.87
C HIS A 628 43.32 -0.28 46.47
N LYS A 629 44.39 -0.11 45.68
CA LYS A 629 44.41 0.15 44.23
C LYS A 629 44.06 -1.12 43.46
N GLU A 630 43.73 -0.92 42.18
CA GLU A 630 43.78 -1.81 40.99
C GLU A 630 42.41 -1.93 40.32
N GLN A 631 42.24 -2.02 39.00
CA GLN A 631 43.12 -1.89 37.84
C GLN A 631 42.18 -1.58 36.65
N ARG A 632 42.60 -0.73 35.72
CA ARG A 632 41.95 -0.56 34.42
C ARG A 632 42.14 -1.83 33.59
N ASN A 633 41.05 -2.35 33.02
CA ASN A 633 41.10 -3.23 31.85
C ASN A 633 40.22 -2.63 30.76
N ASP A 634 40.89 -2.20 29.69
CA ASP A 634 40.30 -1.86 28.41
C ASP A 634 39.88 -3.15 27.70
N ALA A 635 38.59 -3.32 27.46
CA ALA A 635 38.06 -4.33 26.55
C ALA A 635 37.05 -3.65 25.60
N LYS A 636 37.38 -3.67 24.30
CA LYS A 636 36.45 -3.32 23.21
C LYS A 636 35.29 -4.34 23.20
N PRO A 637 34.02 -3.94 23.00
CA PRO A 637 32.98 -4.89 22.67
C PRO A 637 32.90 -5.13 21.16
N ASP A 638 32.98 -6.40 20.81
CA ASP A 638 32.60 -6.97 19.51
C ASP A 638 31.11 -6.73 19.22
N HIS A 639 30.80 -6.73 17.92
CA HIS A 639 29.46 -6.61 17.35
C HIS A 639 28.46 -7.61 17.97
N ALA A 640 27.54 -7.09 18.77
CA ALA A 640 26.37 -7.81 19.27
C ALA A 640 25.15 -7.55 18.38
N ASP A 641 24.38 -8.63 18.19
CA ASP A 641 23.11 -8.79 17.51
C ASP A 641 22.06 -7.72 17.89
N TRP A 642 21.47 -7.06 16.89
CA TRP A 642 20.59 -5.88 17.03
C TRP A 642 19.09 -6.23 17.16
N THR A 643 18.75 -7.45 17.56
CA THR A 643 17.35 -7.92 17.70
C THR A 643 16.74 -7.75 19.10
N ALA A 644 17.44 -7.13 20.05
CA ALA A 644 16.95 -6.93 21.42
C ALA A 644 16.06 -5.68 21.57
N THR A 645 14.84 -5.76 21.05
CA THR A 645 13.78 -4.75 21.15
C THR A 645 13.02 -4.88 22.49
N LEU A 646 12.90 -3.81 23.28
CA LEU A 646 12.04 -3.68 24.48
C LEU A 646 12.08 -4.84 25.51
N SER A 647 13.23 -5.50 25.67
CA SER A 647 13.44 -6.44 26.78
C SER A 647 13.38 -5.73 28.14
N ARG A 648 13.26 -6.49 29.24
CA ARG A 648 13.38 -5.97 30.62
C ARG A 648 14.63 -5.08 30.81
N GLU A 649 15.70 -5.38 30.08
CA GLU A 649 16.96 -4.62 30.04
C GLU A 649 16.85 -3.34 29.18
N GLY A 650 16.06 -3.35 28.11
CA GLY A 650 15.72 -2.15 27.33
C GLY A 650 14.86 -1.15 28.12
N LEU A 651 13.87 -1.65 28.87
CA LEU A 651 13.07 -0.84 29.81
C LEU A 651 13.95 -0.25 30.91
N ARG A 652 14.88 -1.04 31.46
CA ARG A 652 15.88 -0.56 32.43
C ARG A 652 16.66 0.64 31.90
N LYS A 653 17.23 0.55 30.71
CA LYS A 653 17.98 1.66 30.08
C LYS A 653 17.11 2.91 29.83
N ALA A 654 15.84 2.72 29.50
CA ALA A 654 14.89 3.82 29.33
C ALA A 654 14.55 4.51 30.66
N PHE A 655 14.42 3.76 31.75
CA PHE A 655 14.19 4.31 33.09
C PHE A 655 15.39 5.11 33.62
N ASP A 656 16.61 4.64 33.38
CA ASP A 656 17.82 5.36 33.78
C ASP A 656 17.91 6.73 33.08
N GLY A 657 17.52 6.81 31.81
CA GLY A 657 17.46 8.09 31.07
C GLY A 657 16.46 9.10 31.64
N LEU A 658 15.23 8.65 31.97
CA LEU A 658 14.18 9.49 32.56
C LEU A 658 14.56 10.01 33.96
N ILE A 659 15.24 9.19 34.77
CA ILE A 659 15.68 9.58 36.12
C ILE A 659 16.88 10.55 36.07
N HIS A 660 17.74 10.43 35.06
CA HIS A 660 18.87 11.35 34.87
C HIS A 660 18.43 12.73 34.37
N GLU A 661 17.41 12.82 33.50
CA GLU A 661 16.81 14.10 33.09
C GLU A 661 16.11 14.82 34.26
N GLU A 662 15.48 14.10 35.19
CA GLU A 662 14.81 14.69 36.36
C GLU A 662 15.76 15.25 37.44
N LYS A 663 17.03 14.84 37.46
CA LYS A 663 17.98 15.19 38.55
C LYS A 663 18.83 16.43 38.31
N GLY A 664 18.85 17.00 37.10
CA GLY A 664 19.56 18.25 36.83
C GLY A 664 21.04 18.25 37.28
N GLU A 665 21.73 17.11 37.20
CA GLU A 665 23.16 17.04 37.52
C GLU A 665 23.98 17.46 36.29
N VAL A 666 24.65 18.59 36.43
CA VAL A 666 25.56 19.19 35.46
C VAL A 666 26.77 18.28 35.25
N LEU A 667 26.93 17.75 34.03
CA LEU A 667 28.20 17.19 33.55
C LEU A 667 29.24 18.32 33.42
N PRO A 668 30.53 18.06 33.70
CA PRO A 668 31.53 19.11 33.83
C PRO A 668 31.85 19.80 32.49
N GLU A 669 31.93 21.13 32.56
CA GLU A 669 32.30 22.06 31.49
C GLU A 669 33.52 21.58 30.67
N VAL A 670 33.32 21.44 29.36
CA VAL A 670 34.40 21.47 28.38
C VAL A 670 34.73 22.94 28.13
N ARG A 671 35.97 23.32 28.43
CA ARG A 671 36.54 24.65 28.24
C ARG A 671 36.39 25.12 26.79
N ASP A 672 35.80 26.30 26.66
CA ASP A 672 35.78 27.10 25.44
C ASP A 672 37.14 27.82 25.27
N HIS A 673 37.68 27.82 24.05
CA HIS A 673 38.76 28.71 23.64
C HIS A 673 38.19 29.77 22.72
N SER A 674 38.01 30.96 23.31
CA SER A 674 37.72 32.19 22.62
C SER A 674 38.95 32.70 21.87
N HIS A 675 38.74 33.15 20.64
CA HIS A 675 39.43 34.32 20.13
C HIS A 675 38.41 35.26 19.48
N GLN A 676 38.24 36.41 20.15
CA GLN A 676 37.72 37.68 19.61
C GLN A 676 38.57 38.10 18.39
N VAL A 677 38.13 38.91 17.42
CA VAL A 677 37.75 40.34 17.44
C VAL A 677 37.32 40.62 15.97
N GLY A 678 36.36 41.45 15.56
CA GLY A 678 35.48 42.40 16.23
C GLY A 678 34.75 43.26 15.18
N LEU A 679 33.66 43.88 15.63
CA LEU A 679 33.14 45.22 15.26
C LEU A 679 32.91 45.57 13.77
N ALA A 680 31.66 45.80 13.37
CA ALA A 680 30.98 47.12 13.50
C ALA A 680 29.65 47.16 12.72
N ASN A 681 28.73 48.00 13.22
CA ASN A 681 27.34 48.21 12.80
C ASN A 681 27.14 49.23 11.65
N HIS A 682 25.97 49.13 11.00
CA HIS A 682 25.19 50.17 10.27
C HIS A 682 25.83 50.75 8.98
N SER A 683 25.14 51.10 7.89
CA SER A 683 23.78 51.57 7.63
C SER A 683 23.51 51.64 6.10
N ASN A 684 22.23 51.51 5.74
CA ASN A 684 21.46 52.17 4.66
C ASN A 684 21.99 52.42 3.23
N SER A 685 21.06 52.08 2.32
CA SER A 685 20.56 52.83 1.14
C SER A 685 21.38 52.92 -0.15
N LEU A 686 20.75 52.34 -1.19
CA LEU A 686 20.49 52.89 -2.54
C LEU A 686 21.58 53.74 -3.21
N SER A 687 22.11 53.24 -4.33
CA SER A 687 22.20 54.02 -5.56
C SER A 687 22.42 53.16 -6.79
N GLU A 688 21.80 53.60 -7.88
CA GLU A 688 21.95 53.11 -9.24
C GLU A 688 23.38 53.35 -9.77
N GLY A 689 23.87 52.42 -10.58
CA GLY A 689 25.11 52.57 -11.34
C GLY A 689 25.14 51.64 -12.55
N LYS A 690 24.85 52.19 -13.72
CA LYS A 690 25.24 51.63 -15.03
C LYS A 690 26.77 51.54 -15.12
N VAL A 691 27.30 50.52 -15.81
CA VAL A 691 28.32 50.62 -16.89
C VAL A 691 28.74 49.22 -17.39
N GLU A 692 28.72 49.08 -18.72
CA GLU A 692 29.50 48.25 -19.69
C GLU A 692 29.78 46.76 -19.42
N ILE A 693 29.21 45.85 -20.21
CA ILE A 693 29.71 45.26 -21.48
C ILE A 693 31.04 44.51 -21.33
N ALA A 694 30.96 43.17 -21.37
CA ALA A 694 32.00 42.31 -21.89
C ALA A 694 31.35 41.29 -22.84
N GLU A 695 31.87 41.24 -24.06
CA GLU A 695 31.43 40.44 -25.20
C GLU A 695 31.63 38.94 -24.98
N VAL A 696 30.69 38.12 -25.48
CA VAL A 696 30.85 36.67 -25.64
C VAL A 696 30.53 36.34 -27.11
N PRO A 697 31.31 35.46 -27.79
CA PRO A 697 31.34 35.38 -29.24
C PRO A 697 30.17 34.57 -29.82
N LYS A 698 29.68 35.04 -30.97
CA LYS A 698 28.73 34.34 -31.85
C LYS A 698 29.36 33.10 -32.48
N PRO A 699 28.67 31.95 -32.55
CA PRO A 699 29.05 30.88 -33.46
C PRO A 699 28.52 31.12 -34.88
N HIS A 700 29.32 30.67 -35.83
CA HIS A 700 29.16 30.79 -37.28
C HIS A 700 27.85 30.20 -37.82
N VAL A 701 27.24 30.97 -38.70
CA VAL A 701 26.21 30.57 -39.67
C VAL A 701 26.88 29.79 -40.80
N LEU A 702 26.38 28.59 -41.09
CA LEU A 702 26.52 27.94 -42.40
C LEU A 702 25.22 28.16 -43.16
N GLU A 703 25.31 28.96 -44.22
CA GLU A 703 24.32 29.06 -45.29
C GLU A 703 24.26 27.71 -46.03
N ASN A 704 23.08 27.28 -46.50
CA ASN A 704 22.61 27.49 -47.88
C ASN A 704 21.33 26.63 -48.15
N PRO A 705 20.68 26.68 -49.33
CA PRO A 705 19.38 27.35 -49.50
C PRO A 705 18.27 26.41 -49.99
N PHE A 706 17.00 26.80 -49.91
CA PHE A 706 15.99 26.53 -50.94
C PHE A 706 14.74 27.41 -50.69
N ASP A 707 14.64 28.47 -51.49
CA ASP A 707 13.39 29.06 -52.01
C ASP A 707 12.53 27.94 -52.66
N GLU A 708 11.21 27.96 -52.80
CA GLU A 708 10.27 29.06 -52.95
C GLU A 708 8.84 28.46 -52.91
N ASN A 709 7.88 29.32 -52.59
CA ASN A 709 6.57 29.45 -53.25
C ASN A 709 5.26 28.87 -52.67
N ARG A 710 4.34 29.85 -52.53
CA ARG A 710 2.86 29.84 -52.48
C ARG A 710 2.21 29.44 -51.14
N GLY A 711 1.25 30.19 -50.61
CA GLY A 711 0.56 31.38 -51.11
C GLY A 711 -0.37 31.94 -50.03
N SER A 712 -0.57 33.24 -50.14
CA SER A 712 -1.35 34.12 -49.28
C SER A 712 -2.84 33.78 -49.17
N GLY A 713 -3.39 33.92 -47.97
CA GLY A 713 -4.81 34.11 -47.70
C GLY A 713 -5.03 34.99 -46.48
N LYS A 714 -5.22 36.30 -46.70
CA LYS A 714 -5.61 37.29 -45.69
C LYS A 714 -7.05 37.06 -45.22
N MET A 715 -7.33 37.31 -43.94
CA MET A 715 -8.45 38.10 -43.37
C MET A 715 -8.46 37.83 -41.86
N SER A 716 -8.15 38.79 -40.98
CA SER A 716 -9.01 39.91 -40.54
C SER A 716 -9.24 39.74 -39.04
N ALA A 717 -8.60 40.59 -38.25
CA ALA A 717 -8.79 40.69 -36.81
C ALA A 717 -10.10 41.41 -36.48
N SER A 718 -10.80 40.96 -35.45
CA SER A 718 -11.61 41.84 -34.59
C SER A 718 -11.59 41.35 -33.15
N GLN A 719 -11.50 42.34 -32.26
CA GLN A 719 -11.19 42.25 -30.84
C GLN A 719 -12.39 41.83 -29.99
N GLY A 720 -12.10 41.28 -28.80
CA GLY A 720 -13.08 41.18 -27.72
C GLY A 720 -12.72 40.16 -26.64
N PHE A 721 -11.59 40.32 -25.92
CA PHE A 721 -11.28 39.49 -24.76
C PHE A 721 -11.69 40.19 -23.46
N VAL A 722 -12.82 39.75 -22.90
CA VAL A 722 -13.17 39.94 -21.49
C VAL A 722 -12.43 38.87 -20.69
N ARG A 723 -11.65 39.30 -19.70
CA ARG A 723 -10.96 38.42 -18.74
C ARG A 723 -11.99 37.73 -17.84
N GLN A 724 -12.10 36.41 -17.95
CA GLN A 724 -12.57 35.56 -16.87
C GLN A 724 -11.45 34.59 -16.49
N ALA A 725 -11.05 34.66 -15.21
CA ALA A 725 -10.06 33.77 -14.63
C ALA A 725 -10.61 32.34 -14.59
N ALA A 726 -10.08 31.48 -15.45
CA ALA A 726 -10.30 30.03 -15.37
C ALA A 726 -9.20 29.41 -14.50
N GLN A 727 -9.60 28.56 -13.56
CA GLN A 727 -8.70 27.80 -12.70
C GLN A 727 -7.88 26.78 -13.51
N PRO A 728 -6.58 26.58 -13.23
CA PRO A 728 -5.73 25.68 -14.00
C PRO A 728 -5.56 24.35 -13.27
N SER A 729 -6.30 23.32 -13.63
CA SER A 729 -6.00 21.94 -13.18
C SER A 729 -5.79 20.95 -14.33
N SER A 730 -6.41 21.16 -15.50
CA SER A 730 -6.25 20.26 -16.65
C SER A 730 -5.20 20.72 -17.68
N LEU A 731 -5.00 22.02 -17.86
CA LEU A 731 -4.05 22.58 -18.84
C LEU A 731 -2.59 22.34 -18.45
N SER A 732 -2.28 22.37 -17.15
CA SER A 732 -0.92 22.17 -16.61
C SER A 732 -0.41 20.75 -16.89
N TYR A 733 -1.28 19.74 -16.76
CA TYR A 733 -0.96 18.34 -17.04
C TYR A 733 -0.68 18.09 -18.53
N VAL A 734 -1.52 18.66 -19.40
CA VAL A 734 -1.36 18.54 -20.86
C VAL A 734 -0.06 19.21 -21.32
N LEU A 735 0.28 20.39 -20.79
CA LEU A 735 1.52 21.09 -21.14
C LEU A 735 2.78 20.36 -20.68
N VAL A 736 2.78 19.79 -19.46
CA VAL A 736 3.92 19.01 -18.95
C VAL A 736 4.09 17.70 -19.73
N MET A 737 3.00 17.06 -20.14
CA MET A 737 3.03 15.81 -20.91
C MET A 737 3.38 16.02 -22.39
N VAL A 738 2.88 17.10 -23.02
CA VAL A 738 3.31 17.50 -24.36
C VAL A 738 4.79 17.87 -24.35
N ALA A 739 5.26 18.60 -23.33
CA ALA A 739 6.69 18.87 -23.15
C ALA A 739 7.49 17.58 -22.94
N ALA A 740 6.95 16.58 -22.21
CA ALA A 740 7.59 15.29 -22.03
C ALA A 740 7.65 14.48 -23.34
N LEU A 741 6.59 14.47 -24.15
CA LEU A 741 6.56 13.84 -25.48
C LEU A 741 7.55 14.50 -26.45
N VAL A 742 7.65 15.83 -26.42
CA VAL A 742 8.62 16.59 -27.22
C VAL A 742 10.05 16.31 -26.73
N LEU A 743 10.31 16.28 -25.42
CA LEU A 743 11.63 15.93 -24.87
C LEU A 743 12.02 14.47 -25.18
N PHE A 744 11.06 13.54 -25.17
CA PHE A 744 11.31 12.13 -25.47
C PHE A 744 11.58 11.89 -26.95
N ALA A 745 10.94 12.65 -27.84
CA ALA A 745 11.27 12.65 -29.26
C ALA A 745 12.68 13.21 -29.51
N TRP A 746 13.12 14.19 -28.71
CA TRP A 746 14.42 14.85 -28.83
C TRP A 746 15.59 14.03 -28.24
N LEU A 747 15.34 13.15 -27.27
CA LEU A 747 16.37 12.32 -26.61
C LEU A 747 16.63 10.97 -27.31
N ARG A 748 16.11 10.75 -28.54
CA ARG A 748 16.58 9.63 -29.38
C ARG A 748 17.99 9.96 -29.91
N PRO A 749 19.02 9.16 -29.59
CA PRO A 749 20.28 9.27 -30.31
C PRO A 749 20.06 8.70 -31.73
N GLY A 750 20.15 9.56 -32.75
CA GLY A 750 20.11 9.14 -34.16
C GLY A 750 18.93 9.62 -35.00
N THR A 751 18.36 10.79 -34.69
CA THR A 751 17.62 11.62 -35.66
C THR A 751 18.14 13.03 -35.65
#